data_AF-A0AAD8G830-F1
#
_entry.id   AF-A0AAD8G830-F1
#
_cell.length_a   1.000
_cell.length_b   1.000
_cell.length_c   1.000
_cell.angle_alpha   90.00
_cell.angle_beta   90.00
_cell.angle_gamma   90.00
#
_symmetry.space_group_name_H-M   'P 1'
#
loop_
_entity.id
_entity.type
_entity.pdbx_description
1 polymer ?
#
loop_
_entity_poly.entity_id
_entity_poly.type
_entity_poly.pdbx_seq_one_letter_code
_entity_poly.pdbx_strand_id
1 'polypeptide(L)'
;MSRPVISPMRVGATAPESFSVLQQRICVAEEQAEALIRDLGSLGVARDEILRSDPHPEPRRPVSPFHTRTAFTGDGEVLWKNYEALVSRVCRMESYIHTLKLTVFRLETERELDPRHSAQLAEQLRAMQLEHVEELRAAQREVMRVRQQLSQLSQDKEAAVDEAQRLSSALEVATATKMDVALAAEELKGIKNQMSRRLQECKEELSQQVSLRITLEESHDALLQRVQDMEKVVEVERGQVQVLQQECQALRADAQDTWKRLQQEQRRADELDSRYKQLKEEADAKESIISQVAEEGKSSQLALHKQQEENARLKSEINSLSSTAEEVQSLNDQLDKQGSQLSAALRSLTMENARLITEHQATLKEQQQRVVQKLQEQDLLLDVARANIQGELQVALSEKLQLQKHLEALRSEHAQLQLHFQAAEKTTSAQRELRDTTIARLQGELEAAVREREAARREWESTEAEMRKAVSGITEEKNMFEAELTENKLEVGALSSALQKQEEENRRLLERLAALEHQQHAQQQVEHVLAELTESKTSWRHDKGKLQTHVQQLQQELQALAGAQSDSVHLRKLNTALESKYCQVNTELSSCKISTQRLEAQLKQAQASLERKEEDFAMAIRSRDEAVREAQKLRGQVECLEERERQKLSVLQRQLGDSKAESGKIASTLENVLASHSKLQLTVEKLQTELGCRDSETAGLRRERTQGQQVIHRLEHELEELQAKQTAMETQHSTEVVPVRKALEVAREDNRKLAQSLEQALLANSSLQSKLNRAQHDVDRKESQLQQLHNQREQEAEESRKETWMFTERLESLKKQFKSERETARRAAQKELAELKKALDEATLKSTDLSRANRELRQKTAEMEKLVASQRAKIKSQRGQIKQHLESRASSVQTHQRTREIEAELKQMESMKEKYQKTNYEQGQMIQQFLSEMASLQQEMQSLVKGQQEATSLSRQHEAQLESERRLRLELQDRCQSLEEKARLLRQAKEAAEQRLSEASLESQQISANLEEAHQWFKTKFDSLQSEQVRGRPRSRSREEPVSSRNSSEGSERESVHAAKAKGDPGEPLLLRHPIQPSQASLQRWETKQELKLLCRKYQTQTQGKK
;
A
#
# COMPACT_ATOMS: atom_id res chain seq x y z
N MET A 1 15.99 153.62 24.02
CA MET A 1 16.29 155.04 23.73
C MET A 1 15.51 155.49 22.49
N SER A 2 15.41 156.80 22.27
CA SER A 2 14.46 157.45 21.37
C SER A 2 14.70 157.24 19.86
N ARG A 3 13.59 157.32 19.10
CA ARG A 3 13.56 157.55 17.64
C ARG A 3 14.31 158.84 17.26
N PRO A 4 14.71 158.96 15.98
CA PRO A 4 14.17 160.03 15.15
C PRO A 4 13.26 159.48 14.03
N VAL A 5 12.38 160.34 13.48
CA VAL A 5 11.48 160.03 12.35
C VAL A 5 11.52 161.17 11.34
N ILE A 6 11.78 160.82 10.09
CA ILE A 6 11.59 161.64 8.89
C ILE A 6 11.04 160.62 7.86
N SER A 7 9.75 160.60 7.50
CA SER A 7 8.92 161.61 6.80
C SER A 7 9.23 161.69 5.29
N PRO A 8 8.21 161.72 4.40
CA PRO A 8 8.36 161.11 3.08
C PRO A 8 8.46 162.11 1.92
N MET A 9 9.05 161.67 0.80
CA MET A 9 8.98 162.38 -0.49
C MET A 9 8.29 161.49 -1.52
N ARG A 10 7.23 162.02 -2.18
CA ARG A 10 6.52 161.35 -3.27
C ARG A 10 7.13 161.74 -4.62
N VAL A 11 7.74 160.77 -5.28
CA VAL A 11 7.84 160.63 -6.74
C VAL A 11 7.54 159.15 -6.99
N GLY A 12 6.75 158.71 -7.97
CA GLY A 12 6.30 159.32 -9.22
C GLY A 12 6.50 158.21 -10.27
N ALA A 13 5.43 157.77 -10.92
CA ALA A 13 5.37 156.37 -11.39
C ALA A 13 6.19 156.05 -12.65
N THR A 14 7.08 155.06 -12.53
CA THR A 14 7.55 154.21 -13.63
C THR A 14 7.83 152.80 -13.09
N ALA A 15 7.24 151.77 -13.70
CA ALA A 15 7.70 150.40 -13.53
C ALA A 15 8.88 150.18 -14.49
N PRO A 16 10.11 149.92 -13.97
CA PRO A 16 10.45 148.51 -13.74
C PRO A 16 11.26 148.19 -12.46
N GLU A 17 11.78 149.19 -11.74
CA GLU A 17 12.86 149.00 -10.75
C GLU A 17 12.45 148.35 -9.42
N SER A 18 11.19 148.50 -8.99
CA SER A 18 10.71 147.82 -7.78
C SER A 18 10.65 146.29 -7.94
N PHE A 19 10.50 145.80 -9.17
CA PHE A 19 10.48 144.37 -9.47
C PHE A 19 11.90 143.77 -9.48
N SER A 20 12.91 144.49 -9.98
CA SER A 20 14.29 144.01 -9.95
C SER A 20 14.86 143.98 -8.53
N VAL A 21 14.51 144.95 -7.67
CA VAL A 21 14.89 144.92 -6.24
C VAL A 21 14.19 143.78 -5.50
N LEU A 22 12.89 143.51 -5.77
CA LEU A 22 12.19 142.38 -5.16
C LEU A 22 12.77 141.04 -5.66
N GLN A 23 13.07 140.93 -6.96
CA GLN A 23 13.69 139.75 -7.55
C GLN A 23 15.11 139.53 -7.01
N GLN A 24 15.93 140.57 -6.85
CA GLN A 24 17.23 140.45 -6.16
C GLN A 24 17.07 139.98 -4.72
N ARG A 25 16.10 140.49 -3.95
CA ARG A 25 15.87 140.00 -2.58
C ARG A 25 15.32 138.57 -2.52
N ILE A 26 14.58 138.13 -3.54
CA ILE A 26 14.15 136.74 -3.68
C ILE A 26 15.36 135.85 -4.01
N CYS A 27 16.14 136.17 -5.05
CA CYS A 27 17.33 135.39 -5.41
C CYS A 27 18.37 135.38 -4.30
N VAL A 28 18.59 136.49 -3.59
CA VAL A 28 19.47 136.52 -2.41
C VAL A 28 18.90 135.70 -1.24
N ALA A 29 17.57 135.62 -1.07
CA ALA A 29 16.97 134.72 -0.09
C ALA A 29 17.06 133.24 -0.49
N GLU A 30 17.00 132.92 -1.79
CA GLU A 30 17.19 131.59 -2.37
C GLU A 30 18.66 131.15 -2.24
N GLU A 31 19.62 131.99 -2.64
CA GLU A 31 21.06 131.78 -2.44
C GLU A 31 21.41 131.61 -0.96
N GLN A 32 20.82 132.41 -0.06
CA GLN A 32 21.03 132.27 1.38
C GLN A 32 20.37 131.02 1.97
N ALA A 33 19.30 130.49 1.36
CA ALA A 33 18.71 129.21 1.74
C ALA A 33 19.57 128.04 1.22
N GLU A 34 20.12 128.11 0.01
CA GLU A 34 21.05 127.10 -0.53
C GLU A 34 22.45 127.16 0.12
N ALA A 35 22.82 128.28 0.75
CA ALA A 35 23.93 128.33 1.70
C ALA A 35 23.55 127.58 3.00
N LEU A 36 22.44 127.98 3.64
CA LEU A 36 21.99 127.36 4.89
C LEU A 36 21.79 125.82 4.79
N ILE A 37 21.32 125.32 3.65
CA ILE A 37 21.18 123.88 3.38
C ILE A 37 22.55 123.18 3.26
N ARG A 38 23.60 123.86 2.74
CA ARG A 38 24.98 123.33 2.76
C ARG A 38 25.55 123.32 4.17
N ASP A 39 25.32 124.39 4.93
CA ASP A 39 25.82 124.53 6.30
C ASP A 39 25.19 123.45 7.22
N LEU A 40 23.87 123.23 7.12
CA LEU A 40 23.16 122.12 7.78
C LEU A 40 23.65 120.73 7.32
N GLY A 41 24.04 120.58 6.05
CA GLY A 41 24.67 119.37 5.55
C GLY A 41 26.02 119.07 6.21
N SER A 42 26.80 120.10 6.59
CA SER A 42 28.04 119.95 7.34
C SER A 42 27.82 119.50 8.80
N LEU A 43 26.63 119.75 9.34
CA LEU A 43 26.18 119.31 10.67
C LEU A 43 25.56 117.90 10.67
N GLY A 44 25.65 117.17 9.55
CA GLY A 44 25.27 115.76 9.45
C GLY A 44 23.83 115.49 9.00
N VAL A 45 23.03 116.52 8.71
CA VAL A 45 21.67 116.35 8.17
C VAL A 45 21.75 116.02 6.68
N ALA A 46 21.30 114.82 6.26
CA ALA A 46 21.39 114.44 4.87
C ALA A 46 20.42 115.24 3.98
N ARG A 47 20.90 115.69 2.81
CA ARG A 47 20.08 116.46 1.84
C ARG A 47 18.79 115.73 1.44
N ASP A 48 18.83 114.40 1.42
CA ASP A 48 17.70 113.54 1.07
C ASP A 48 16.67 113.38 2.20
N GLU A 49 17.03 113.67 3.46
CA GLU A 49 16.10 113.61 4.60
C GLU A 49 15.22 114.87 4.69
N ILE A 50 15.75 116.02 4.27
CA ILE A 50 14.99 117.29 4.15
C ILE A 50 13.95 117.21 3.02
N LEU A 51 14.10 116.28 2.07
CA LEU A 51 13.26 116.15 0.86
C LEU A 51 12.47 114.83 0.79
N ARG A 52 12.50 113.98 1.82
CA ARG A 52 11.72 112.75 1.87
C ARG A 52 10.29 113.00 2.37
N SER A 53 9.32 112.52 1.60
CA SER A 53 7.93 112.32 2.01
C SER A 53 7.49 110.95 1.52
N ASP A 54 6.82 110.19 2.37
CA ASP A 54 6.48 108.78 2.09
C ASP A 54 5.44 108.61 0.97
N PRO A 55 5.41 107.44 0.30
CA PRO A 55 4.62 107.22 -0.90
C PRO A 55 3.12 107.02 -0.62
N HIS A 56 2.39 108.14 -0.53
CA HIS A 56 1.13 108.44 -1.25
C HIS A 56 -0.06 107.44 -1.24
N PRO A 57 -1.30 107.96 -1.22
CA PRO A 57 -1.88 108.33 -2.53
C PRO A 57 -2.50 109.72 -2.61
N GLU A 58 -2.76 110.13 -3.86
CA GLU A 58 -3.55 111.29 -4.33
C GLU A 58 -2.95 112.71 -4.12
N PRO A 59 -3.11 113.65 -5.09
CA PRO A 59 -2.00 114.55 -5.42
C PRO A 59 -2.32 116.05 -5.35
N ARG A 60 -1.34 116.87 -4.94
CA ARG A 60 -1.41 118.34 -5.00
C ARG A 60 -0.27 118.97 -5.81
N ARG A 61 -0.48 119.03 -7.13
CA ARG A 61 0.02 120.15 -7.96
C ARG A 61 -0.79 121.43 -7.62
N PRO A 62 -0.39 122.66 -8.06
CA PRO A 62 0.76 123.06 -8.85
C PRO A 62 1.68 124.02 -8.01
N VAL A 63 2.52 124.95 -8.49
CA VAL A 63 2.33 126.06 -9.46
C VAL A 63 3.64 126.31 -10.22
N SER A 64 3.57 126.32 -11.56
CA SER A 64 4.58 126.96 -12.42
C SER A 64 4.29 128.48 -12.48
N PRO A 65 5.29 129.37 -12.31
CA PRO A 65 5.11 130.80 -12.53
C PRO A 65 4.70 131.10 -13.98
N PHE A 66 3.53 131.72 -14.12
CA PHE A 66 2.86 131.97 -15.39
C PHE A 66 3.70 132.82 -16.36
N HIS A 67 3.68 132.45 -17.64
CA HIS A 67 3.76 133.43 -18.72
C HIS A 67 2.43 134.21 -18.78
N THR A 68 2.38 135.43 -18.25
CA THR A 68 1.20 136.31 -18.42
C THR A 68 1.35 137.14 -19.70
N ARG A 69 0.54 136.81 -20.71
CA ARG A 69 0.48 137.55 -21.98
C ARG A 69 -0.32 138.85 -21.80
N THR A 70 -0.01 139.85 -22.61
CA THR A 70 -0.59 141.21 -22.56
C THR A 70 -2.11 141.27 -22.79
N ALA A 71 -2.87 141.68 -21.75
CA ALA A 71 -4.18 142.36 -21.82
C ALA A 71 -4.68 142.66 -20.39
N PHE A 72 -5.38 143.75 -20.06
CA PHE A 72 -5.44 145.11 -20.62
C PHE A 72 -5.92 146.04 -19.47
N THR A 73 -5.51 147.31 -19.47
CA THR A 73 -6.08 148.48 -18.72
C THR A 73 -7.11 148.25 -17.59
N GLY A 74 -6.75 148.69 -16.36
CA GLY A 74 -7.73 149.25 -15.39
C GLY A 74 -8.10 148.42 -14.16
N ASP A 75 -7.25 148.41 -13.13
CA ASP A 75 -7.60 148.88 -11.76
C ASP A 75 -6.52 148.48 -10.73
N GLY A 76 -5.94 149.47 -10.04
CA GLY A 76 -4.67 149.31 -9.32
C GLY A 76 -4.72 148.59 -7.97
N GLU A 77 -5.87 148.55 -7.29
CA GLU A 77 -5.92 148.09 -5.89
C GLU A 77 -5.64 146.59 -5.71
N VAL A 78 -6.11 145.74 -6.63
CA VAL A 78 -6.01 144.28 -6.49
C VAL A 78 -4.56 143.81 -6.65
N LEU A 79 -3.83 144.41 -7.60
CA LEU A 79 -2.39 144.19 -7.77
C LEU A 79 -1.61 144.62 -6.52
N TRP A 80 -1.99 145.72 -5.88
CA TRP A 80 -1.25 146.27 -4.76
C TRP A 80 -1.42 145.46 -3.46
N LYS A 81 -2.63 144.96 -3.18
CA LYS A 81 -2.86 144.00 -2.07
C LYS A 81 -2.08 142.69 -2.26
N ASN A 82 -1.95 142.20 -3.49
CA ASN A 82 -1.12 141.02 -3.79
C ASN A 82 0.38 141.29 -3.62
N TYR A 83 0.87 142.49 -3.98
CA TYR A 83 2.26 142.89 -3.76
C TYR A 83 2.58 143.04 -2.27
N GLU A 84 1.70 143.67 -1.51
CA GLU A 84 1.81 143.83 -0.05
C GLU A 84 1.80 142.49 0.68
N ALA A 85 0.96 141.55 0.26
CA ALA A 85 0.94 140.18 0.78
C ALA A 85 2.25 139.41 0.45
N LEU A 86 2.81 139.59 -0.75
CA LEU A 86 4.07 138.97 -1.17
C LEU A 86 5.26 139.53 -0.37
N VAL A 87 5.39 140.85 -0.25
CA VAL A 87 6.41 141.51 0.57
C VAL A 87 6.29 141.07 2.04
N SER A 88 5.06 141.03 2.57
CA SER A 88 4.79 140.52 3.92
C SER A 88 5.16 139.05 4.10
N ARG A 89 5.18 138.23 3.03
CA ARG A 89 5.68 136.85 3.09
C ARG A 89 7.20 136.80 3.04
N VAL A 90 7.83 137.56 2.14
CA VAL A 90 9.29 137.64 2.00
C VAL A 90 9.94 138.13 3.29
N CYS A 91 9.47 139.22 3.91
CA CYS A 91 10.08 139.72 5.15
C CYS A 91 9.90 138.80 6.36
N ARG A 92 8.82 137.99 6.41
CA ARG A 92 8.70 136.90 7.39
C ARG A 92 9.71 135.78 7.11
N MET A 93 9.93 135.43 5.84
CA MET A 93 10.92 134.44 5.42
C MET A 93 12.36 134.89 5.73
N GLU A 94 12.71 136.16 5.46
CA GLU A 94 13.99 136.77 5.87
C GLU A 94 14.19 136.73 7.38
N SER A 95 13.12 136.92 8.16
CA SER A 95 13.16 136.86 9.64
C SER A 95 13.39 135.44 10.14
N TYR A 96 12.76 134.43 9.53
CA TYR A 96 13.05 133.02 9.81
C TYR A 96 14.47 132.64 9.42
N ILE A 97 14.96 133.07 8.25
CA ILE A 97 16.34 132.81 7.79
C ILE A 97 17.37 133.45 8.74
N HIS A 98 17.15 134.69 9.22
CA HIS A 98 18.03 135.30 10.23
C HIS A 98 17.99 134.57 11.57
N THR A 99 16.81 134.12 12.00
CA THR A 99 16.66 133.34 13.25
C THR A 99 17.41 132.02 13.13
N LEU A 100 17.25 131.30 12.00
CA LEU A 100 17.93 130.05 11.72
C LEU A 100 19.46 130.23 11.64
N LYS A 101 19.95 131.29 10.99
CA LYS A 101 21.37 131.63 10.95
C LYS A 101 21.94 131.88 12.34
N LEU A 102 21.21 132.58 13.22
CA LEU A 102 21.62 132.79 14.61
C LEU A 102 21.63 131.49 15.43
N THR A 103 20.71 130.56 15.18
CA THR A 103 20.75 129.23 15.83
C THR A 103 21.85 128.33 15.29
N VAL A 104 22.13 128.35 13.98
CA VAL A 104 23.26 127.60 13.38
C VAL A 104 24.58 128.14 13.91
N PHE A 105 24.81 129.47 13.90
CA PHE A 105 26.01 130.06 14.51
C PHE A 105 26.18 129.68 15.99
N ARG A 106 25.10 129.60 16.77
CA ARG A 106 25.19 129.11 18.16
C ARG A 106 25.62 127.64 18.21
N LEU A 107 24.96 126.76 17.48
CA LEU A 107 25.27 125.33 17.45
C LEU A 107 26.69 125.05 16.93
N GLU A 108 27.19 125.84 15.97
CA GLU A 108 28.58 125.74 15.50
C GLU A 108 29.58 126.28 16.54
N THR A 109 29.27 127.39 17.24
CA THR A 109 30.11 127.81 18.37
C THR A 109 30.07 126.84 19.56
N GLU A 110 28.95 126.15 19.81
CA GLU A 110 28.86 125.09 20.81
C GLU A 110 29.67 123.84 20.37
N ARG A 111 29.62 123.47 19.08
CA ARG A 111 30.45 122.42 18.46
C ARG A 111 31.95 122.69 18.59
N GLU A 112 32.37 123.95 18.46
CA GLU A 112 33.79 124.33 18.36
C GLU A 112 34.41 124.79 19.69
N LEU A 113 33.62 125.15 20.71
CA LEU A 113 34.11 125.67 21.99
C LEU A 113 34.14 124.67 23.15
N ASP A 114 33.52 123.48 23.06
CA ASP A 114 33.70 122.41 24.06
C ASP A 114 34.21 121.06 23.49
N PRO A 115 35.55 120.87 23.43
CA PRO A 115 36.17 119.61 23.06
C PRO A 115 35.82 118.42 23.97
N ARG A 116 35.34 118.65 25.20
CA ARG A 116 35.10 117.57 26.19
C ARG A 116 33.85 116.78 25.85
N HIS A 117 32.81 117.44 25.34
CA HIS A 117 31.57 116.77 24.92
C HIS A 117 31.81 115.87 23.70
N SER A 118 32.60 116.33 22.73
CA SER A 118 33.04 115.54 21.57
C SER A 118 33.86 114.31 21.98
N ALA A 119 34.79 114.47 22.93
CA ALA A 119 35.57 113.36 23.48
C ALA A 119 34.69 112.31 24.20
N GLN A 120 33.72 112.75 25.02
CA GLN A 120 32.78 111.85 25.69
C GLN A 120 31.88 111.10 24.70
N LEU A 121 31.34 111.76 23.65
CA LEU A 121 30.57 111.06 22.62
C LEU A 121 31.40 110.02 21.87
N ALA A 122 32.66 110.34 21.54
CA ALA A 122 33.56 109.39 20.88
C ALA A 122 33.93 108.19 21.77
N GLU A 123 34.02 108.39 23.08
CA GLU A 123 34.26 107.31 24.06
C GLU A 123 33.02 106.46 24.31
N GLN A 124 31.83 107.07 24.40
CA GLN A 124 30.54 106.37 24.44
C GLN A 124 30.30 105.56 23.15
N LEU A 125 30.60 106.12 21.97
CA LEU A 125 30.48 105.39 20.71
C LEU A 125 31.42 104.18 20.65
N ARG A 126 32.64 104.29 21.19
CA ARG A 126 33.56 103.14 21.32
C ARG A 126 33.04 102.11 22.31
N ALA A 127 32.44 102.52 23.44
CA ALA A 127 31.82 101.60 24.39
C ALA A 127 30.68 100.82 23.75
N MET A 128 29.73 101.50 23.10
CA MET A 128 28.64 100.89 22.32
C MET A 128 29.14 99.96 21.21
N GLN A 129 30.23 100.31 20.53
CA GLN A 129 30.86 99.44 19.52
C GLN A 129 31.53 98.21 20.15
N LEU A 130 32.14 98.32 21.33
CA LEU A 130 32.72 97.20 22.06
C LEU A 130 31.62 96.25 22.54
N GLU A 131 30.57 96.78 23.17
CA GLU A 131 29.40 96.05 23.64
C GLU A 131 28.72 95.32 22.47
N HIS A 132 28.45 95.99 21.34
CA HIS A 132 27.87 95.36 20.16
C HIS A 132 28.73 94.23 19.58
N VAL A 133 30.07 94.35 19.63
CA VAL A 133 30.99 93.28 19.24
C VAL A 133 30.98 92.11 20.25
N GLU A 134 30.78 92.37 21.54
CA GLU A 134 30.65 91.34 22.56
C GLU A 134 29.28 90.64 22.54
N GLU A 135 28.20 91.36 22.24
CA GLU A 135 26.88 90.84 21.90
C GLU A 135 26.94 89.94 20.66
N LEU A 136 27.58 90.40 19.58
CA LEU A 136 27.80 89.58 18.37
C LEU A 136 28.58 88.29 18.70
N ARG A 137 29.63 88.37 19.53
CA ARG A 137 30.36 87.19 20.03
C ARG A 137 29.49 86.31 20.94
N ALA A 138 28.55 86.87 21.71
CA ALA A 138 27.62 86.13 22.54
C ALA A 138 26.57 85.40 21.68
N ALA A 139 25.94 86.09 20.73
CA ALA A 139 25.01 85.53 19.76
C ALA A 139 25.67 84.44 18.89
N GLN A 140 26.94 84.60 18.50
CA GLN A 140 27.69 83.54 17.81
C GLN A 140 27.91 82.30 18.70
N ARG A 141 28.23 82.48 19.99
CA ARG A 141 28.32 81.36 20.96
C ARG A 141 26.96 80.70 21.19
N GLU A 142 25.89 81.48 21.24
CA GLU A 142 24.50 81.02 21.34
C GLU A 142 24.12 80.16 20.13
N VAL A 143 24.31 80.66 18.91
CA VAL A 143 24.06 79.96 17.66
C VAL A 143 24.89 78.67 17.56
N MET A 144 26.14 78.66 18.01
CA MET A 144 26.95 77.44 18.05
C MET A 144 26.41 76.42 19.06
N ARG A 145 25.97 76.84 20.25
CA ARG A 145 25.35 75.95 21.25
C ARG A 145 24.04 75.36 20.74
N VAL A 146 23.16 76.20 20.16
CA VAL A 146 21.88 75.76 19.60
C VAL A 146 22.08 74.81 18.41
N ARG A 147 23.08 75.05 17.55
CA ARG A 147 23.46 74.11 16.48
C ARG A 147 23.96 72.78 17.03
N GLN A 148 24.77 72.79 18.10
CA GLN A 148 25.23 71.57 18.75
C GLN A 148 24.07 70.80 19.40
N GLN A 149 23.13 71.50 20.06
CA GLN A 149 21.92 70.90 20.63
C GLN A 149 21.00 70.33 19.55
N LEU A 150 20.81 71.02 18.42
CA LEU A 150 20.05 70.49 17.28
C LEU A 150 20.73 69.27 16.64
N SER A 151 22.06 69.26 16.57
CA SER A 151 22.83 68.09 16.10
C SER A 151 22.66 66.89 17.03
N GLN A 152 22.71 67.11 18.35
CA GLN A 152 22.49 66.07 19.35
C GLN A 152 21.05 65.54 19.26
N LEU A 153 20.06 66.42 19.23
CA LEU A 153 18.65 66.02 19.10
C LEU A 153 18.34 65.31 17.77
N SER A 154 19.09 65.55 16.68
CA SER A 154 18.99 64.74 15.46
C SER A 154 19.53 63.34 15.67
N GLN A 155 20.71 63.20 16.29
CA GLN A 155 21.33 61.91 16.59
C GLN A 155 20.49 61.09 17.59
N ASP A 156 19.96 61.72 18.64
CA ASP A 156 19.08 61.10 19.63
C ASP A 156 17.77 60.62 18.96
N LYS A 157 17.23 61.41 18.03
CA LYS A 157 16.05 61.05 17.22
C LYS A 157 16.35 59.90 16.25
N GLU A 158 17.50 59.91 15.59
CA GLU A 158 17.93 58.84 14.69
C GLU A 158 18.10 57.53 15.46
N ALA A 159 18.78 57.56 16.61
CA ALA A 159 18.91 56.41 17.52
C ALA A 159 17.54 55.89 18.03
N ALA A 160 16.61 56.79 18.36
CA ALA A 160 15.24 56.42 18.76
C ALA A 160 14.43 55.80 17.60
N VAL A 161 14.67 56.22 16.36
CA VAL A 161 14.05 55.65 15.15
C VAL A 161 14.63 54.27 14.83
N ASP A 162 15.95 54.08 14.97
CA ASP A 162 16.61 52.79 14.78
C ASP A 162 16.17 51.78 15.86
N GLU A 163 16.07 52.20 17.12
CA GLU A 163 15.55 51.37 18.21
C GLU A 163 14.07 51.02 18.00
N ALA A 164 13.25 51.95 17.52
CA ALA A 164 11.86 51.67 17.16
C ALA A 164 11.74 50.66 16.00
N GLN A 165 12.60 50.74 14.97
CA GLN A 165 12.67 49.76 13.90
C GLN A 165 13.14 48.39 14.40
N ARG A 166 14.11 48.35 15.31
CA ARG A 166 14.60 47.13 15.95
C ARG A 166 13.49 46.46 16.78
N LEU A 167 12.71 47.25 17.52
CA LEU A 167 11.57 46.77 18.31
C LEU A 167 10.40 46.33 17.43
N SER A 168 10.09 47.00 16.31
CA SER A 168 9.11 46.54 15.32
C SER A 168 9.52 45.19 14.73
N SER A 169 10.78 45.07 14.29
CA SER A 169 11.34 43.82 13.75
C SER A 169 11.27 42.68 14.78
N ALA A 170 11.56 42.97 16.05
CA ALA A 170 11.45 42.00 17.13
C ALA A 170 9.98 41.60 17.41
N LEU A 171 9.04 42.54 17.31
CA LEU A 171 7.60 42.28 17.47
C LEU A 171 7.03 41.47 16.30
N GLU A 172 7.47 41.73 15.07
CA GLU A 172 7.13 40.94 13.88
C GLU A 172 7.64 39.49 14.01
N VAL A 173 8.89 39.28 14.45
CA VAL A 173 9.41 37.94 14.75
C VAL A 173 8.68 37.27 15.92
N ALA A 174 8.35 38.02 16.99
CA ALA A 174 7.60 37.48 18.13
C ALA A 174 6.15 37.12 17.79
N THR A 175 5.50 37.86 16.89
CA THR A 175 4.13 37.57 16.44
C THR A 175 4.10 36.43 15.42
N ALA A 176 5.08 36.34 14.51
CA ALA A 176 5.25 35.20 13.61
C ALA A 176 5.50 33.90 14.39
N THR A 177 6.49 33.88 15.30
CA THR A 177 6.78 32.69 16.12
C THR A 177 5.62 32.30 17.04
N LYS A 178 4.87 33.27 17.59
CA LYS A 178 3.61 32.98 18.31
C LYS A 178 2.56 32.33 17.42
N MET A 179 2.46 32.74 16.15
CA MET A 179 1.54 32.14 15.18
C MET A 179 1.97 30.72 14.80
N ASP A 180 3.26 30.47 14.57
CA ASP A 180 3.81 29.14 14.29
C ASP A 180 3.55 28.17 15.46
N VAL A 181 3.74 28.63 16.70
CA VAL A 181 3.43 27.84 17.91
C VAL A 181 1.92 27.57 18.05
N ALA A 182 1.07 28.52 17.68
CA ALA A 182 -0.39 28.32 17.69
C ALA A 182 -0.84 27.32 16.60
N LEU A 183 -0.24 27.37 15.40
CA LEU A 183 -0.48 26.39 14.34
C LEU A 183 -0.04 25.00 14.77
N ALA A 184 1.17 24.85 15.31
CA ALA A 184 1.67 23.57 15.83
C ALA A 184 0.79 23.01 16.97
N ALA A 185 0.21 23.87 17.82
CA ALA A 185 -0.72 23.45 18.87
C ALA A 185 -2.05 22.91 18.29
N GLU A 186 -2.60 23.54 17.25
CA GLU A 186 -3.79 23.05 16.56
C GLU A 186 -3.51 21.78 15.73
N GLU A 187 -2.32 21.63 15.13
CA GLU A 187 -1.89 20.38 14.49
C GLU A 187 -1.81 19.23 15.51
N LEU A 188 -1.16 19.44 16.66
CA LEU A 188 -1.08 18.45 17.73
C LEU A 188 -2.46 18.08 18.30
N LYS A 189 -3.38 19.05 18.39
CA LYS A 189 -4.79 18.85 18.76
C LYS A 189 -5.56 18.05 17.70
N GLY A 190 -5.29 18.29 16.41
CA GLY A 190 -5.79 17.48 15.30
C GLY A 190 -5.32 16.04 15.36
N ILE A 191 -4.01 15.82 15.58
CA ILE A 191 -3.40 14.50 15.77
C ILE A 191 -4.00 13.79 16.99
N LYS A 192 -4.11 14.49 18.14
CA LYS A 192 -4.78 13.97 19.35
C LYS A 192 -6.20 13.49 19.03
N ASN A 193 -7.00 14.32 18.35
CA ASN A 193 -8.38 13.97 17.98
C ASN A 193 -8.48 12.85 16.94
N GLN A 194 -7.43 12.58 16.15
CA GLN A 194 -7.34 11.41 15.28
C GLN A 194 -6.97 10.15 16.08
N MET A 195 -6.00 10.25 17.00
CA MET A 195 -5.58 9.14 17.86
C MET A 195 -6.68 8.74 18.85
N SER A 196 -7.43 9.69 19.41
CA SER A 196 -8.58 9.40 20.28
C SER A 196 -9.71 8.68 19.55
N ARG A 197 -9.98 9.00 18.27
CA ARG A 197 -10.94 8.24 17.45
C ARG A 197 -10.45 6.82 17.18
N ARG A 198 -9.21 6.63 16.75
CA ARG A 198 -8.61 5.30 16.57
C ARG A 198 -8.60 4.46 17.84
N LEU A 199 -8.35 5.09 19.00
CA LEU A 199 -8.42 4.40 20.29
C LEU A 199 -9.85 3.97 20.65
N GLN A 200 -10.87 4.71 20.20
CA GLN A 200 -12.27 4.34 20.37
C GLN A 200 -12.70 3.25 19.37
N GLU A 201 -12.33 3.39 18.10
CA GLU A 201 -12.50 2.38 17.04
C GLU A 201 -11.94 1.02 17.51
N CYS A 202 -10.69 0.97 17.97
CA CYS A 202 -10.09 -0.28 18.47
C CYS A 202 -10.68 -0.81 19.80
N LYS A 203 -11.32 0.04 20.63
CA LYS A 203 -12.09 -0.43 21.80
C LYS A 203 -13.39 -1.10 21.38
N GLU A 204 -14.06 -0.52 20.38
CA GLU A 204 -15.30 -1.06 19.83
C GLU A 204 -15.04 -2.38 19.12
N GLU A 205 -13.99 -2.46 18.28
CA GLU A 205 -13.49 -3.71 17.70
C GLU A 205 -13.16 -4.76 18.77
N LEU A 206 -12.44 -4.39 19.84
CA LEU A 206 -12.12 -5.31 20.93
C LEU A 206 -13.38 -5.80 21.67
N SER A 207 -14.36 -4.92 21.90
CA SER A 207 -15.64 -5.31 22.53
C SER A 207 -16.44 -6.29 21.66
N GLN A 208 -16.43 -6.08 20.33
CA GLN A 208 -17.04 -7.00 19.37
C GLN A 208 -16.32 -8.35 19.38
N GLN A 209 -14.99 -8.38 19.33
CA GLN A 209 -14.20 -9.61 19.42
C GLN A 209 -14.43 -10.38 20.73
N VAL A 210 -14.56 -9.69 21.87
CA VAL A 210 -14.93 -10.31 23.15
C VAL A 210 -16.34 -10.91 23.09
N SER A 211 -17.33 -10.19 22.55
CA SER A 211 -18.70 -10.72 22.42
C SER A 211 -18.78 -11.93 21.48
N LEU A 212 -18.08 -11.89 20.34
CA LEU A 212 -18.00 -13.00 19.40
C LEU A 212 -17.32 -14.22 20.06
N ARG A 213 -16.22 -14.00 20.79
CA ARG A 213 -15.55 -15.08 21.54
C ARG A 213 -16.50 -15.73 22.55
N ILE A 214 -17.26 -14.95 23.32
CA ILE A 214 -18.24 -15.50 24.28
C ILE A 214 -19.27 -16.37 23.54
N THR A 215 -19.88 -15.88 22.46
CA THR A 215 -20.86 -16.68 21.69
C THR A 215 -20.27 -17.94 21.04
N LEU A 216 -18.97 -17.93 20.69
CA LEU A 216 -18.27 -19.11 20.20
C LEU A 216 -17.94 -20.10 21.33
N GLU A 217 -17.61 -19.62 22.53
CA GLU A 217 -17.38 -20.46 23.70
C GLU A 217 -18.69 -21.11 24.18
N GLU A 218 -19.79 -20.35 24.26
CA GLU A 218 -21.15 -20.86 24.48
C GLU A 218 -21.56 -21.91 23.43
N SER A 219 -21.24 -21.66 22.16
CA SER A 219 -21.51 -22.62 21.07
C SER A 219 -20.63 -23.87 21.12
N HIS A 220 -19.40 -23.78 21.64
CA HIS A 220 -18.53 -24.95 21.85
C HIS A 220 -19.00 -25.77 23.06
N ASP A 221 -19.38 -25.14 24.16
CA ASP A 221 -19.91 -25.82 25.34
C ASP A 221 -21.23 -26.55 25.02
N ALA A 222 -22.12 -25.92 24.26
CA ALA A 222 -23.34 -26.57 23.75
C ALA A 222 -23.04 -27.76 22.81
N LEU A 223 -21.97 -27.70 22.00
CA LEU A 223 -21.52 -28.81 21.16
C LEU A 223 -20.94 -29.95 22.00
N LEU A 224 -20.10 -29.64 22.99
CA LEU A 224 -19.49 -30.60 23.90
C LEU A 224 -20.55 -31.33 24.74
N GLN A 225 -21.53 -30.61 25.27
CA GLN A 225 -22.68 -31.21 25.97
C GLN A 225 -23.43 -32.19 25.05
N ARG A 226 -23.69 -31.80 23.80
CA ARG A 226 -24.36 -32.66 22.81
C ARG A 226 -23.52 -33.89 22.42
N VAL A 227 -22.19 -33.79 22.43
CA VAL A 227 -21.29 -34.94 22.24
C VAL A 227 -21.38 -35.88 23.44
N GLN A 228 -21.29 -35.37 24.68
CA GLN A 228 -21.43 -36.18 25.90
C GLN A 228 -22.79 -36.90 25.99
N ASP A 229 -23.87 -36.24 25.56
CA ASP A 229 -25.20 -36.86 25.54
C ASP A 229 -25.32 -37.92 24.43
N MET A 230 -24.63 -37.75 23.30
CA MET A 230 -24.49 -38.80 22.28
C MET A 230 -23.63 -39.98 22.77
N GLU A 231 -22.55 -39.72 23.52
CA GLU A 231 -21.69 -40.75 24.10
C GLU A 231 -22.49 -41.63 25.07
N LYS A 232 -23.29 -41.04 25.97
CA LYS A 232 -24.20 -41.77 26.88
C LYS A 232 -25.19 -42.65 26.11
N VAL A 233 -25.77 -42.16 25.03
CA VAL A 233 -26.68 -42.95 24.17
C VAL A 233 -25.93 -44.12 23.51
N VAL A 234 -24.74 -43.86 22.95
CA VAL A 234 -23.89 -44.91 22.36
C VAL A 234 -23.46 -45.95 23.39
N GLU A 235 -23.26 -45.58 24.65
CA GLU A 235 -22.95 -46.51 25.74
C GLU A 235 -24.16 -47.37 26.15
N VAL A 236 -25.36 -46.80 26.19
CA VAL A 236 -26.62 -47.55 26.39
C VAL A 236 -26.88 -48.52 25.23
N GLU A 237 -26.68 -48.10 23.98
CA GLU A 237 -26.78 -48.96 22.80
C GLU A 237 -25.71 -50.07 22.79
N ARG A 238 -24.46 -49.77 23.20
CA ARG A 238 -23.42 -50.79 23.41
C ARG A 238 -23.83 -51.82 24.46
N GLY A 239 -24.49 -51.38 25.54
CA GLY A 239 -25.07 -52.26 26.56
C GLY A 239 -26.14 -53.19 25.98
N GLN A 240 -27.10 -52.65 25.23
CA GLN A 240 -28.13 -53.44 24.53
C GLN A 240 -27.52 -54.45 23.56
N VAL A 241 -26.51 -54.05 22.76
CA VAL A 241 -25.80 -54.94 21.85
C VAL A 241 -25.07 -56.07 22.60
N GLN A 242 -24.51 -55.82 23.79
CA GLN A 242 -23.94 -56.88 24.62
C GLN A 242 -25.00 -57.87 25.14
N VAL A 243 -26.17 -57.38 25.57
CA VAL A 243 -27.30 -58.23 25.97
C VAL A 243 -27.78 -59.09 24.79
N LEU A 244 -28.04 -58.49 23.64
CA LEU A 244 -28.43 -59.21 22.42
C LEU A 244 -27.36 -60.23 21.97
N GLN A 245 -26.06 -59.94 22.17
CA GLN A 245 -24.99 -60.91 21.91
C GLN A 245 -24.99 -62.08 22.90
N GLN A 246 -25.35 -61.87 24.17
CA GLN A 246 -25.49 -62.92 25.17
C GLN A 246 -26.73 -63.78 24.89
N GLU A 247 -27.88 -63.17 24.57
CA GLU A 247 -29.09 -63.87 24.13
C GLU A 247 -28.84 -64.71 22.87
N CYS A 248 -28.16 -64.14 21.86
CA CYS A 248 -27.75 -64.87 20.67
C CYS A 248 -26.75 -66.01 20.96
N GLN A 249 -26.03 -65.99 22.08
CA GLN A 249 -25.15 -67.08 22.52
C GLN A 249 -25.94 -68.16 23.27
N ALA A 250 -26.85 -67.77 24.16
CA ALA A 250 -27.77 -68.67 24.86
C ALA A 250 -28.63 -69.47 23.87
N LEU A 251 -29.28 -68.79 22.90
CA LEU A 251 -30.04 -69.43 21.83
C LEU A 251 -29.19 -70.40 20.98
N ARG A 252 -27.89 -70.13 20.81
CA ARG A 252 -26.97 -71.05 20.14
C ARG A 252 -26.59 -72.26 21.00
N ALA A 253 -26.50 -72.10 22.33
CA ALA A 253 -26.31 -73.21 23.25
C ALA A 253 -27.57 -74.11 23.30
N ASP A 254 -28.76 -73.51 23.41
CA ASP A 254 -30.05 -74.22 23.35
C ASP A 254 -30.26 -74.94 22.01
N ALA A 255 -29.89 -74.32 20.89
CA ALA A 255 -29.90 -74.96 19.58
C ALA A 255 -28.95 -76.15 19.51
N GLN A 256 -27.77 -76.09 20.14
CA GLN A 256 -26.86 -77.23 20.22
C GLN A 256 -27.37 -78.33 21.16
N ASP A 257 -27.99 -77.97 22.29
CA ASP A 257 -28.50 -78.94 23.27
C ASP A 257 -29.76 -79.65 22.78
N THR A 258 -30.65 -78.95 22.07
CA THR A 258 -31.76 -79.58 21.33
C THR A 258 -31.23 -80.50 20.22
N TRP A 259 -30.16 -80.15 19.52
CA TRP A 259 -29.50 -81.04 18.55
C TRP A 259 -28.90 -82.30 19.20
N LYS A 260 -28.25 -82.16 20.36
CA LYS A 260 -27.73 -83.31 21.15
C LYS A 260 -28.87 -84.23 21.62
N ARG A 261 -29.99 -83.67 22.09
CA ARG A 261 -31.19 -84.41 22.48
C ARG A 261 -31.80 -85.14 21.28
N LEU A 262 -31.95 -84.47 20.13
CA LEU A 262 -32.42 -85.09 18.89
C LEU A 262 -31.52 -86.25 18.44
N GLN A 263 -30.19 -86.10 18.54
CA GLN A 263 -29.26 -87.19 18.22
C GLN A 263 -29.34 -88.36 19.22
N GLN A 264 -29.66 -88.09 20.49
CA GLN A 264 -29.91 -89.15 21.48
C GLN A 264 -31.24 -89.88 21.22
N GLU A 265 -32.31 -89.17 20.89
CA GLU A 265 -33.58 -89.79 20.51
C GLU A 265 -33.48 -90.58 19.20
N GLN A 266 -32.70 -90.11 18.21
CA GLN A 266 -32.44 -90.89 17.00
C GLN A 266 -31.75 -92.22 17.34
N ARG A 267 -30.70 -92.21 18.17
CA ARG A 267 -30.03 -93.46 18.60
C ARG A 267 -30.98 -94.38 19.38
N ARG A 268 -31.87 -93.83 20.20
CA ARG A 268 -32.92 -94.60 20.89
C ARG A 268 -33.91 -95.23 19.90
N ALA A 269 -34.29 -94.52 18.83
CA ALA A 269 -35.11 -95.06 17.76
C ALA A 269 -34.37 -96.17 16.98
N ASP A 270 -33.09 -95.97 16.65
CA ASP A 270 -32.25 -96.97 15.97
C ASP A 270 -32.06 -98.24 16.83
N GLU A 271 -31.86 -98.09 18.14
CA GLU A 271 -31.83 -99.19 19.11
C GLU A 271 -33.18 -99.93 19.20
N LEU A 272 -34.30 -99.21 19.23
CA LEU A 272 -35.64 -99.78 19.31
C LEU A 272 -36.04 -100.52 18.03
N ASP A 273 -35.70 -99.99 16.85
CA ASP A 273 -35.89 -100.65 15.56
C ASP A 273 -35.01 -101.90 15.43
N SER A 274 -33.78 -101.86 15.96
CA SER A 274 -32.90 -103.04 16.05
C SER A 274 -33.51 -104.13 16.94
N ARG A 275 -34.07 -103.78 18.11
CA ARG A 275 -34.78 -104.72 18.99
C ARG A 275 -36.08 -105.23 18.36
N TYR A 276 -36.80 -104.39 17.63
CA TYR A 276 -38.02 -104.78 16.90
C TYR A 276 -37.71 -105.81 15.81
N LYS A 277 -36.61 -105.64 15.06
CA LYS A 277 -36.11 -106.62 14.08
C LYS A 277 -35.76 -107.95 14.76
N GLN A 278 -35.01 -107.93 15.87
CA GLN A 278 -34.68 -109.14 16.65
C GLN A 278 -35.93 -109.86 17.16
N LEU A 279 -36.90 -109.14 17.73
CA LEU A 279 -38.16 -109.71 18.20
C LEU A 279 -39.01 -110.27 17.06
N LYS A 280 -38.93 -109.67 15.86
CA LYS A 280 -39.58 -110.20 14.67
C LYS A 280 -38.90 -111.47 14.17
N GLU A 281 -37.57 -111.49 14.06
CA GLU A 281 -36.79 -112.68 13.70
C GLU A 281 -37.06 -113.84 14.68
N GLU A 282 -37.16 -113.54 15.99
CA GLU A 282 -37.61 -114.51 17.00
C GLU A 282 -39.05 -115.00 16.79
N ALA A 283 -39.97 -114.14 16.34
CA ALA A 283 -41.36 -114.51 16.09
C ALA A 283 -41.48 -115.38 14.82
N ASP A 284 -40.83 -114.97 13.73
CA ASP A 284 -40.75 -115.71 12.47
C ASP A 284 -40.10 -117.10 12.70
N ALA A 285 -39.08 -117.19 13.58
CA ALA A 285 -38.49 -118.46 14.00
C ALA A 285 -39.42 -119.33 14.85
N LYS A 286 -40.21 -118.74 15.75
CA LYS A 286 -41.22 -119.47 16.56
C LYS A 286 -42.35 -120.01 15.68
N GLU A 287 -42.80 -119.25 14.67
CA GLU A 287 -43.80 -119.71 13.70
C GLU A 287 -43.29 -120.89 12.85
N SER A 288 -42.00 -120.87 12.49
CA SER A 288 -41.33 -122.01 11.84
C SER A 288 -41.32 -123.26 12.71
N ILE A 289 -40.99 -123.12 14.01
CA ILE A 289 -41.03 -124.23 14.98
C ILE A 289 -42.47 -124.76 15.17
N ILE A 290 -43.46 -123.87 15.27
CA ILE A 290 -44.89 -124.25 15.34
C ILE A 290 -45.30 -125.03 14.09
N SER A 291 -44.84 -124.60 12.91
CA SER A 291 -45.10 -125.30 11.65
C SER A 291 -44.47 -126.71 11.64
N GLN A 292 -43.22 -126.84 12.06
CA GLN A 292 -42.54 -128.15 12.18
C GLN A 292 -43.26 -129.07 13.17
N VAL A 293 -43.61 -128.58 14.37
CA VAL A 293 -44.35 -129.37 15.39
C VAL A 293 -45.74 -129.78 14.88
N ALA A 294 -46.40 -128.94 14.05
CA ALA A 294 -47.65 -129.30 13.40
C ALA A 294 -47.49 -130.37 12.31
N GLU A 295 -46.31 -130.52 11.69
CA GLU A 295 -46.00 -131.62 10.77
C GLU A 295 -45.60 -132.90 11.51
N GLU A 296 -44.80 -132.80 12.56
CA GLU A 296 -44.48 -133.91 13.47
C GLU A 296 -45.74 -134.47 14.16
N GLY A 297 -46.71 -133.61 14.49
CA GLY A 297 -48.03 -134.03 14.96
C GLY A 297 -48.82 -134.86 13.94
N LYS A 298 -48.83 -134.45 12.65
CA LYS A 298 -49.48 -135.20 11.56
C LYS A 298 -48.79 -136.55 11.33
N SER A 299 -47.46 -136.60 11.32
CA SER A 299 -46.72 -137.85 11.14
C SER A 299 -46.92 -138.83 12.31
N SER A 300 -46.99 -138.30 13.54
CA SER A 300 -47.30 -139.08 14.74
C SER A 300 -48.72 -139.65 14.72
N GLN A 301 -49.71 -138.90 14.24
CA GLN A 301 -51.09 -139.39 14.05
C GLN A 301 -51.15 -140.52 13.01
N LEU A 302 -50.42 -140.39 11.89
CA LEU A 302 -50.31 -141.45 10.88
C LEU A 302 -49.65 -142.73 11.44
N ALA A 303 -48.59 -142.59 12.23
CA ALA A 303 -47.93 -143.71 12.89
C ALA A 303 -48.86 -144.42 13.90
N LEU A 304 -49.65 -143.66 14.66
CA LEU A 304 -50.62 -144.19 15.63
C LEU A 304 -51.74 -144.98 14.94
N HIS A 305 -52.28 -144.50 13.82
CA HIS A 305 -53.29 -145.23 13.03
C HIS A 305 -52.76 -146.60 12.59
N LYS A 306 -51.53 -146.62 12.06
CA LYS A 306 -50.87 -147.86 11.61
C LYS A 306 -50.65 -148.87 12.75
N GLN A 307 -50.28 -148.40 13.94
CA GLN A 307 -50.14 -149.26 15.12
C GLN A 307 -51.47 -149.84 15.63
N GLN A 308 -52.60 -149.16 15.39
CA GLN A 308 -53.93 -149.70 15.72
C GLN A 308 -54.34 -150.83 14.76
N GLU A 309 -53.99 -150.73 13.47
CA GLU A 309 -54.19 -151.81 12.48
C GLU A 309 -53.36 -153.07 12.82
N GLU A 310 -52.10 -152.90 13.24
CA GLU A 310 -51.22 -154.01 13.62
C GLU A 310 -51.71 -154.70 14.92
N ASN A 311 -52.17 -153.94 15.92
CA ASN A 311 -52.76 -154.47 17.14
C ASN A 311 -54.06 -155.27 16.93
N ALA A 312 -54.79 -155.02 15.84
CA ALA A 312 -55.97 -155.82 15.49
C ALA A 312 -55.59 -157.22 15.00
N ARG A 313 -54.40 -157.39 14.39
CA ARG A 313 -53.92 -158.69 13.87
C ARG A 313 -53.42 -159.60 14.98
N LEU A 314 -52.51 -159.11 15.83
CA LEU A 314 -51.85 -159.92 16.88
C LEU A 314 -52.86 -160.56 17.87
N LYS A 315 -54.00 -159.89 18.11
CA LYS A 315 -55.09 -160.42 18.96
C LYS A 315 -55.81 -161.65 18.38
N SER A 316 -55.63 -161.96 17.10
CA SER A 316 -56.15 -163.18 16.49
C SER A 316 -55.22 -164.39 16.69
N GLU A 317 -53.90 -164.17 16.73
CA GLU A 317 -52.89 -165.23 16.79
C GLU A 317 -52.71 -165.79 18.22
N ILE A 318 -52.85 -164.96 19.25
CA ILE A 318 -52.69 -165.36 20.66
C ILE A 318 -53.67 -166.48 21.08
N ASN A 319 -54.84 -166.57 20.44
CA ASN A 319 -55.88 -167.55 20.80
C ASN A 319 -55.56 -168.99 20.39
N SER A 320 -54.51 -169.26 19.61
CA SER A 320 -54.17 -170.62 19.13
C SER A 320 -53.02 -171.31 19.87
N LEU A 321 -52.25 -170.57 20.69
CA LEU A 321 -50.97 -171.06 21.26
C LEU A 321 -51.05 -171.60 22.69
N SER A 322 -52.23 -171.59 23.33
CA SER A 322 -52.41 -171.98 24.74
C SER A 322 -52.51 -173.50 24.99
N SER A 323 -52.32 -174.35 23.98
CA SER A 323 -52.64 -175.80 24.04
C SER A 323 -51.42 -176.74 24.16
N THR A 324 -50.18 -176.26 24.19
CA THR A 324 -48.98 -177.09 23.93
C THR A 324 -47.86 -176.94 24.99
N ALA A 325 -48.20 -176.67 26.25
CA ALA A 325 -47.24 -176.23 27.26
C ALA A 325 -46.82 -177.29 28.32
N GLU A 326 -47.42 -178.48 28.34
CA GLU A 326 -47.34 -179.39 29.51
C GLU A 326 -46.21 -180.44 29.50
N GLU A 327 -45.44 -180.60 28.41
CA GLU A 327 -44.57 -181.79 28.22
C GLU A 327 -43.07 -181.63 28.61
N VAL A 328 -42.59 -180.43 28.94
CA VAL A 328 -41.14 -180.10 28.89
C VAL A 328 -40.33 -180.50 30.15
N GLN A 329 -40.94 -181.14 31.15
CA GLN A 329 -40.34 -181.40 32.48
C GLN A 329 -39.15 -182.40 32.50
N SER A 330 -38.74 -182.97 31.36
CA SER A 330 -37.89 -184.18 31.27
C SER A 330 -36.42 -183.97 30.87
N LEU A 331 -35.98 -182.75 30.53
CA LEU A 331 -34.68 -182.51 29.85
C LEU A 331 -33.51 -182.07 30.75
N ASN A 332 -33.68 -182.01 32.07
CA ASN A 332 -32.74 -181.29 32.95
C ASN A 332 -31.39 -182.01 33.22
N ASP A 333 -31.30 -183.33 33.01
CA ASP A 333 -30.18 -184.17 33.47
C ASP A 333 -28.92 -184.17 32.56
N GLN A 334 -28.89 -183.38 31.49
CA GLN A 334 -27.74 -183.38 30.55
C GLN A 334 -26.66 -182.32 30.84
N LEU A 335 -26.89 -181.40 31.78
CA LEU A 335 -26.10 -180.17 31.90
C LEU A 335 -24.67 -180.35 32.45
N ASP A 336 -24.45 -181.31 33.36
CA ASP A 336 -23.20 -181.45 34.13
C ASP A 336 -21.92 -181.66 33.29
N LYS A 337 -22.04 -182.14 32.05
CA LYS A 337 -20.86 -182.44 31.21
C LYS A 337 -20.16 -181.21 30.63
N GLN A 338 -20.77 -180.02 30.68
CA GLN A 338 -20.21 -178.81 30.06
C GLN A 338 -19.25 -178.02 30.97
N GLY A 339 -19.33 -178.18 32.29
CA GLY A 339 -18.58 -177.33 33.25
C GLY A 339 -17.05 -177.44 33.20
N SER A 340 -16.51 -178.51 32.61
CA SER A 340 -15.06 -178.79 32.61
C SER A 340 -14.26 -177.95 31.61
N GLN A 341 -14.87 -177.41 30.56
CA GLN A 341 -14.16 -176.71 29.47
C GLN A 341 -13.93 -175.22 29.75
N LEU A 342 -14.86 -174.54 30.43
CA LEU A 342 -14.80 -173.11 30.75
C LEU A 342 -13.58 -172.74 31.61
N SER A 343 -13.17 -173.64 32.51
CA SER A 343 -12.07 -173.46 33.46
C SER A 343 -10.66 -173.36 32.83
N ALA A 344 -10.54 -173.56 31.52
CA ALA A 344 -9.28 -173.35 30.78
C ALA A 344 -9.14 -171.90 30.28
N ALA A 345 -10.19 -171.35 29.64
CA ALA A 345 -10.15 -170.02 29.00
C ALA A 345 -9.90 -168.88 30.00
N LEU A 346 -10.47 -168.98 31.21
CA LEU A 346 -10.40 -167.94 32.24
C LEU A 346 -8.95 -167.56 32.62
N ARG A 347 -8.02 -168.52 32.59
CA ARG A 347 -6.60 -168.30 32.95
C ARG A 347 -5.81 -167.51 31.92
N SER A 348 -6.19 -167.55 30.63
CA SER A 348 -5.54 -166.76 29.58
C SER A 348 -5.91 -165.28 29.70
N LEU A 349 -7.21 -164.96 29.79
CA LEU A 349 -7.71 -163.59 29.93
C LEU A 349 -7.16 -162.85 31.17
N THR A 350 -6.83 -163.60 32.22
CA THR A 350 -6.28 -163.03 33.47
C THR A 350 -4.88 -162.44 33.26
N MET A 351 -4.05 -163.00 32.38
CA MET A 351 -2.70 -162.49 32.11
C MET A 351 -2.69 -161.22 31.24
N GLU A 352 -3.53 -161.17 30.21
CA GLU A 352 -3.62 -160.02 29.30
C GLU A 352 -4.07 -158.76 30.05
N ASN A 353 -5.05 -158.90 30.94
CA ASN A 353 -5.60 -157.82 31.75
C ASN A 353 -4.56 -157.22 32.72
N ALA A 354 -3.71 -158.07 33.33
CA ALA A 354 -2.62 -157.63 34.20
C ALA A 354 -1.58 -156.76 33.46
N ARG A 355 -1.34 -157.03 32.17
CA ARG A 355 -0.42 -156.24 31.33
C ARG A 355 -0.99 -154.84 31.02
N LEU A 356 -2.26 -154.77 30.61
CA LEU A 356 -2.90 -153.48 30.27
C LEU A 356 -2.96 -152.52 31.47
N ILE A 357 -3.15 -153.04 32.68
CA ILE A 357 -3.15 -152.26 33.92
C ILE A 357 -1.80 -151.57 34.17
N THR A 358 -0.67 -152.25 33.94
CA THR A 358 0.66 -151.65 34.19
C THR A 358 1.02 -150.58 33.15
N GLU A 359 0.60 -150.75 31.90
CA GLU A 359 0.79 -149.76 30.83
C GLU A 359 -0.07 -148.49 31.04
N HIS A 360 -1.32 -148.64 31.52
CA HIS A 360 -2.15 -147.52 31.96
C HIS A 360 -1.55 -146.80 33.18
N GLN A 361 -0.96 -147.52 34.15
CA GLN A 361 -0.30 -146.89 35.29
C GLN A 361 0.98 -146.12 34.92
N ALA A 362 1.70 -146.55 33.88
CA ALA A 362 2.88 -145.84 33.37
C ALA A 362 2.48 -144.51 32.68
N THR A 363 1.54 -144.59 31.73
CA THR A 363 1.05 -143.41 30.98
C THR A 363 0.37 -142.37 31.89
N LEU A 364 -0.39 -142.80 32.91
CA LEU A 364 -0.99 -141.89 33.88
C LEU A 364 0.06 -141.10 34.69
N LYS A 365 1.15 -141.75 35.11
CA LYS A 365 2.26 -141.09 35.84
C LYS A 365 2.98 -140.05 34.98
N GLU A 366 3.19 -140.34 33.69
CA GLU A 366 3.82 -139.38 32.78
C GLU A 366 2.94 -138.14 32.59
N GLN A 367 1.62 -138.31 32.41
CA GLN A 367 0.69 -137.18 32.32
C GLN A 367 0.65 -136.36 33.62
N GLN A 368 0.69 -137.02 34.79
CA GLN A 368 0.80 -136.32 36.09
C GLN A 368 2.07 -135.47 36.17
N GLN A 369 3.22 -135.98 35.74
CA GLN A 369 4.48 -135.22 35.71
C GLN A 369 4.42 -134.01 34.75
N ARG A 370 3.87 -134.19 33.55
CA ARG A 370 3.67 -133.10 32.57
C ARG A 370 2.72 -132.01 33.09
N VAL A 371 1.68 -132.38 33.85
CA VAL A 371 0.77 -131.40 34.49
C VAL A 371 1.47 -130.64 35.62
N VAL A 372 2.25 -131.31 36.48
CA VAL A 372 3.02 -130.65 37.55
C VAL A 372 4.04 -129.65 36.97
N GLN A 373 4.74 -130.00 35.89
CA GLN A 373 5.66 -129.08 35.20
C GLN A 373 4.94 -127.83 34.68
N LYS A 374 3.79 -127.99 34.00
CA LYS A 374 3.02 -126.85 33.49
C LYS A 374 2.43 -125.95 34.58
N LEU A 375 2.12 -126.50 35.76
CA LEU A 375 1.70 -125.70 36.91
C LEU A 375 2.89 -124.88 37.46
N GLN A 376 4.06 -125.49 37.60
CA GLN A 376 5.29 -124.80 38.02
C GLN A 376 5.70 -123.68 37.04
N GLU A 377 5.54 -123.89 35.72
CA GLU A 377 5.74 -122.84 34.71
C GLU A 377 4.74 -121.67 34.87
N GLN A 378 3.48 -121.95 35.20
CA GLN A 378 2.46 -120.92 35.43
C GLN A 378 2.69 -120.16 36.74
N ASP A 379 3.07 -120.84 37.83
CA ASP A 379 3.39 -120.21 39.11
C ASP A 379 4.57 -119.23 38.96
N LEU A 380 5.63 -119.62 38.24
CA LEU A 380 6.77 -118.75 37.93
C LEU A 380 6.36 -117.52 37.10
N LEU A 381 5.47 -117.67 36.11
CA LEU A 381 4.94 -116.54 35.34
C LEU A 381 4.06 -115.61 36.19
N LEU A 382 3.27 -116.16 37.12
CA LEU A 382 2.45 -115.39 38.05
C LEU A 382 3.31 -114.61 39.05
N ASP A 383 4.39 -115.19 39.57
CA ASP A 383 5.29 -114.49 40.49
C ASP A 383 6.12 -113.39 39.78
N VAL A 384 6.53 -113.59 38.52
CA VAL A 384 7.11 -112.52 37.69
C VAL A 384 6.09 -111.40 37.45
N ALA A 385 4.84 -111.73 37.13
CA ALA A 385 3.79 -110.73 36.96
C ALA A 385 3.50 -109.94 38.24
N ARG A 386 3.47 -110.62 39.40
CA ARG A 386 3.34 -109.99 40.73
C ARG A 386 4.51 -109.05 41.05
N ALA A 387 5.74 -109.47 40.77
CA ALA A 387 6.93 -108.66 40.99
C ALA A 387 6.90 -107.38 40.14
N ASN A 388 6.48 -107.47 38.86
CA ASN A 388 6.34 -106.31 37.98
C ASN A 388 5.28 -105.33 38.50
N ILE A 389 4.06 -105.82 38.83
CA ILE A 389 2.98 -105.00 39.39
C ILE A 389 3.40 -104.34 40.71
N GLN A 390 4.15 -105.05 41.56
CA GLN A 390 4.67 -104.51 42.81
C GLN A 390 5.75 -103.44 42.59
N GLY A 391 6.55 -103.56 41.53
CA GLY A 391 7.50 -102.54 41.08
C GLY A 391 6.81 -101.28 40.57
N GLU A 392 5.86 -101.42 39.65
CA GLU A 392 5.04 -100.31 39.12
C GLU A 392 4.29 -99.58 40.24
N LEU A 393 3.74 -100.32 41.21
CA LEU A 393 3.08 -99.75 42.39
C LEU A 393 4.07 -98.94 43.27
N GLN A 394 5.32 -99.38 43.44
CA GLN A 394 6.32 -98.57 44.14
C GLN A 394 6.70 -97.30 43.37
N VAL A 395 6.84 -97.37 42.04
CA VAL A 395 7.11 -96.19 41.20
C VAL A 395 5.99 -95.17 41.36
N ALA A 396 4.73 -95.58 41.15
CA ALA A 396 3.56 -94.70 41.28
C ALA A 396 3.39 -94.12 42.70
N LEU A 397 3.72 -94.88 43.75
CA LEU A 397 3.73 -94.37 45.13
C LEU A 397 4.86 -93.34 45.35
N SER A 398 6.02 -93.51 44.73
CA SER A 398 7.13 -92.56 44.81
C SER A 398 6.83 -91.26 44.05
N GLU A 399 6.22 -91.34 42.87
CA GLU A 399 5.76 -90.20 42.07
C GLU A 399 4.67 -89.43 42.80
N LYS A 400 3.66 -90.12 43.37
CA LYS A 400 2.64 -89.51 44.22
C LYS A 400 3.26 -88.73 45.39
N LEU A 401 4.30 -89.28 46.04
CA LEU A 401 4.99 -88.60 47.14
C LEU A 401 5.78 -87.37 46.67
N GLN A 402 6.33 -87.38 45.45
CA GLN A 402 6.97 -86.22 44.84
C GLN A 402 5.94 -85.14 44.48
N LEU A 403 4.86 -85.51 43.79
CA LEU A 403 3.75 -84.60 43.45
C LEU A 403 3.14 -83.96 44.70
N GLN A 404 2.96 -84.72 45.79
CA GLN A 404 2.50 -84.15 47.06
C GLN A 404 3.49 -83.11 47.62
N LYS A 405 4.80 -83.38 47.59
CA LYS A 405 5.84 -82.42 48.01
C LYS A 405 5.85 -81.15 47.15
N HIS A 406 5.60 -81.27 45.83
CA HIS A 406 5.45 -80.11 44.95
C HIS A 406 4.17 -79.30 45.24
N LEU A 407 3.04 -79.96 45.52
CA LEU A 407 1.80 -79.28 45.92
C LEU A 407 1.95 -78.56 47.27
N GLU A 408 2.69 -79.12 48.21
CA GLU A 408 3.01 -78.49 49.50
C GLU A 408 3.94 -77.27 49.33
N ALA A 409 4.95 -77.35 48.44
CA ALA A 409 5.79 -76.21 48.07
C ALA A 409 4.98 -75.07 47.42
N LEU A 410 4.20 -75.37 46.37
CA LEU A 410 3.33 -74.41 45.67
C LEU A 410 2.32 -73.72 46.62
N ARG A 411 1.78 -74.45 47.60
CA ARG A 411 0.92 -73.86 48.64
C ARG A 411 1.68 -72.88 49.53
N SER A 412 2.92 -73.19 49.90
CA SER A 412 3.76 -72.28 50.71
C SER A 412 4.18 -71.02 49.93
N GLU A 413 4.46 -71.15 48.64
CA GLU A 413 4.76 -70.03 47.74
C GLU A 413 3.54 -69.14 47.54
N HIS A 414 2.36 -69.74 47.32
CA HIS A 414 1.10 -69.00 47.23
C HIS A 414 0.79 -68.23 48.52
N ALA A 415 1.02 -68.83 49.70
CA ALA A 415 0.87 -68.15 50.98
C ALA A 415 1.88 -66.99 51.16
N GLN A 416 3.13 -67.16 50.73
CA GLN A 416 4.13 -66.07 50.72
C GLN A 416 3.71 -64.93 49.79
N LEU A 417 3.22 -65.24 48.59
CA LEU A 417 2.72 -64.24 47.63
C LEU A 417 1.48 -63.50 48.15
N GLN A 418 0.54 -64.19 48.83
CA GLN A 418 -0.59 -63.54 49.50
C GLN A 418 -0.13 -62.57 50.60
N LEU A 419 0.86 -62.94 51.41
CA LEU A 419 1.41 -62.06 52.45
C LEU A 419 2.15 -60.85 51.85
N HIS A 420 2.92 -61.05 50.78
CA HIS A 420 3.55 -59.95 50.04
C HIS A 420 2.50 -59.01 49.41
N PHE A 421 1.41 -59.55 48.84
CA PHE A 421 0.31 -58.75 48.32
C PHE A 421 -0.35 -57.91 49.42
N GLN A 422 -0.70 -58.52 50.56
CA GLN A 422 -1.28 -57.79 51.70
C GLN A 422 -0.33 -56.71 52.27
N ALA A 423 0.98 -56.94 52.23
CA ALA A 423 1.97 -55.92 52.63
C ALA A 423 2.06 -54.77 51.61
N ALA A 424 2.00 -55.07 50.31
CA ALA A 424 1.92 -54.07 49.23
C ALA A 424 0.60 -53.27 49.30
N GLU A 425 -0.51 -53.93 49.61
CA GLU A 425 -1.82 -53.28 49.80
C GLU A 425 -1.83 -52.35 51.03
N LYS A 426 -1.25 -52.78 52.16
CA LYS A 426 -1.09 -51.95 53.37
C LYS A 426 -0.15 -50.75 53.17
N THR A 427 0.95 -50.93 52.43
CA THR A 427 1.85 -49.81 52.12
C THR A 427 1.27 -48.84 51.09
N THR A 428 0.53 -49.32 50.08
CA THR A 428 -0.15 -48.45 49.11
C THR A 428 -1.44 -47.80 49.63
N SER A 429 -2.08 -48.33 50.68
CA SER A 429 -3.16 -47.64 51.40
C SER A 429 -2.60 -46.55 52.30
N ALA A 430 -1.58 -46.83 53.13
CA ALA A 430 -0.90 -45.80 53.92
C ALA A 430 -0.31 -44.66 53.05
N GLN A 431 0.19 -44.97 51.85
CA GLN A 431 0.63 -43.95 50.88
C GLN A 431 -0.52 -43.16 50.23
N ARG A 432 -1.74 -43.70 50.16
CA ARG A 432 -2.94 -42.96 49.74
C ARG A 432 -3.38 -42.03 50.87
N GLU A 433 -3.56 -42.54 52.08
CA GLU A 433 -3.92 -41.75 53.27
C GLU A 433 -2.95 -40.58 53.51
N LEU A 434 -1.65 -40.78 53.32
CA LEU A 434 -0.65 -39.70 53.42
C LEU A 434 -0.79 -38.64 52.30
N ARG A 435 -1.21 -39.03 51.09
CA ARG A 435 -1.49 -38.09 49.99
C ARG A 435 -2.80 -37.35 50.24
N ASP A 436 -3.85 -38.05 50.66
CA ASP A 436 -5.18 -37.49 50.88
C ASP A 436 -5.16 -36.49 52.05
N THR A 437 -4.45 -36.79 53.14
CA THR A 437 -4.18 -35.83 54.24
C THR A 437 -3.32 -34.65 53.79
N THR A 438 -2.33 -34.87 52.92
CA THR A 438 -1.54 -33.77 52.33
C THR A 438 -2.38 -32.87 51.43
N ILE A 439 -3.29 -33.44 50.63
CA ILE A 439 -4.23 -32.73 49.77
C ILE A 439 -5.21 -31.92 50.62
N ALA A 440 -5.81 -32.51 51.66
CA ALA A 440 -6.71 -31.82 52.58
C ALA A 440 -6.02 -30.62 53.29
N ARG A 441 -4.75 -30.78 53.71
CA ARG A 441 -3.96 -29.66 54.26
C ARG A 441 -3.76 -28.55 53.23
N LEU A 442 -3.34 -28.89 52.00
CA LEU A 442 -3.11 -27.92 50.92
C LEU A 442 -4.42 -27.22 50.47
N GLN A 443 -5.55 -27.91 50.53
CA GLN A 443 -6.88 -27.32 50.30
C GLN A 443 -7.22 -26.32 51.41
N GLY A 444 -7.06 -26.68 52.69
CA GLY A 444 -7.28 -25.77 53.81
C GLY A 444 -6.37 -24.54 53.79
N GLU A 445 -5.10 -24.70 53.40
CA GLU A 445 -4.14 -23.60 53.20
C GLU A 445 -4.53 -22.70 52.02
N LEU A 446 -4.98 -23.26 50.90
CA LEU A 446 -5.49 -22.50 49.76
C LEU A 446 -6.76 -21.72 50.12
N GLU A 447 -7.71 -22.35 50.83
CA GLU A 447 -8.91 -21.67 51.32
C GLU A 447 -8.59 -20.54 52.30
N ALA A 448 -7.61 -20.73 53.20
CA ALA A 448 -7.15 -19.69 54.11
C ALA A 448 -6.59 -18.49 53.33
N ALA A 449 -5.68 -18.73 52.37
CA ALA A 449 -5.12 -17.69 51.51
C ALA A 449 -6.20 -16.98 50.64
N VAL A 450 -7.26 -17.69 50.24
CA VAL A 450 -8.42 -17.09 49.55
C VAL A 450 -9.21 -16.17 50.51
N ARG A 451 -9.53 -16.63 51.73
CA ARG A 451 -10.21 -15.81 52.75
C ARG A 451 -9.41 -14.55 53.10
N GLU A 452 -8.10 -14.67 53.27
CA GLU A 452 -7.18 -13.55 53.52
C GLU A 452 -7.16 -12.57 52.33
N ARG A 453 -7.07 -13.08 51.10
CA ARG A 453 -7.14 -12.24 49.88
C ARG A 453 -8.46 -11.51 49.74
N GLU A 454 -9.58 -12.13 50.13
CA GLU A 454 -10.88 -11.46 50.15
C GLU A 454 -11.00 -10.43 51.29
N ALA A 455 -10.41 -10.69 52.46
CA ALA A 455 -10.34 -9.71 53.55
C ALA A 455 -9.56 -8.46 53.12
N ALA A 456 -8.35 -8.64 52.58
CA ALA A 456 -7.54 -7.55 52.04
C ALA A 456 -8.22 -6.80 50.88
N ARG A 457 -9.06 -7.49 50.07
CA ARG A 457 -9.92 -6.83 49.08
C ARG A 457 -10.98 -5.94 49.74
N ARG A 458 -11.70 -6.44 50.75
CA ARG A 458 -12.74 -5.66 51.47
C ARG A 458 -12.14 -4.44 52.18
N GLU A 459 -10.94 -4.58 52.75
CA GLU A 459 -10.17 -3.47 53.33
C GLU A 459 -9.79 -2.44 52.25
N TRP A 460 -9.28 -2.89 51.10
CA TRP A 460 -8.99 -2.00 49.97
C TRP A 460 -10.24 -1.29 49.45
N GLU A 461 -11.36 -1.99 49.26
CA GLU A 461 -12.65 -1.42 48.86
C GLU A 461 -13.18 -0.38 49.87
N SER A 462 -12.98 -0.62 51.18
CA SER A 462 -13.32 0.33 52.24
C SER A 462 -12.44 1.59 52.18
N THR A 463 -11.12 1.45 52.03
CA THR A 463 -10.21 2.60 51.89
C THR A 463 -10.44 3.36 50.59
N GLU A 464 -10.85 2.70 49.50
CA GLU A 464 -11.26 3.39 48.27
C GLU A 464 -12.56 4.18 48.47
N ALA A 465 -13.54 3.64 49.20
CA ALA A 465 -14.77 4.34 49.54
C ALA A 465 -14.52 5.57 50.44
N GLU A 466 -13.61 5.45 51.42
CA GLU A 466 -13.15 6.55 52.26
C GLU A 466 -12.41 7.63 51.44
N MET A 467 -11.51 7.23 50.54
CA MET A 467 -10.85 8.17 49.62
C MET A 467 -11.83 8.88 48.70
N ARG A 468 -12.82 8.17 48.13
CA ARG A 468 -13.88 8.78 47.30
C ARG A 468 -14.70 9.80 48.10
N LYS A 469 -14.99 9.53 49.38
CA LYS A 469 -15.68 10.46 50.29
C LYS A 469 -14.82 11.66 50.69
N ALA A 470 -13.53 11.48 50.89
CA ALA A 470 -12.60 12.59 51.10
C ALA A 470 -12.48 13.48 49.85
N VAL A 471 -12.41 12.88 48.67
CA VAL A 471 -12.40 13.60 47.39
C VAL A 471 -13.71 14.35 47.15
N SER A 472 -14.89 13.77 47.48
CA SER A 472 -16.15 14.50 47.35
C SER A 472 -16.20 15.72 48.26
N GLY A 473 -15.79 15.58 49.53
CA GLY A 473 -15.64 16.71 50.45
C GLY A 473 -14.70 17.81 49.93
N ILE A 474 -13.52 17.44 49.42
CA ILE A 474 -12.59 18.40 48.80
C ILE A 474 -13.20 19.08 47.56
N THR A 475 -14.01 18.38 46.76
CA THR A 475 -14.71 19.04 45.65
C THR A 475 -15.87 19.94 46.10
N GLU A 476 -16.55 19.61 47.19
CA GLU A 476 -17.58 20.45 47.80
C GLU A 476 -16.96 21.73 48.38
N GLU A 477 -15.87 21.62 49.15
CA GLU A 477 -15.08 22.76 49.63
C GLU A 477 -14.57 23.63 48.48
N LYS A 478 -13.98 23.02 47.43
CA LYS A 478 -13.55 23.73 46.22
C LYS A 478 -14.71 24.49 45.56
N ASN A 479 -15.89 23.88 45.46
CA ASN A 479 -17.06 24.52 44.86
C ASN A 479 -17.55 25.71 45.71
N MET A 480 -17.45 25.64 47.04
CA MET A 480 -17.72 26.79 47.91
C MET A 480 -16.71 27.92 47.68
N PHE A 481 -15.41 27.63 47.67
CA PHE A 481 -14.38 28.64 47.41
C PHE A 481 -14.48 29.24 45.99
N GLU A 482 -14.91 28.46 44.99
CA GLU A 482 -15.19 29.00 43.65
C GLU A 482 -16.44 29.89 43.63
N ALA A 483 -17.48 29.55 44.41
CA ALA A 483 -18.65 30.41 44.59
C ALA A 483 -18.29 31.73 45.28
N GLU A 484 -17.63 31.69 46.45
CA GLU A 484 -17.11 32.86 47.18
C GLU A 484 -16.22 33.74 46.26
N LEU A 485 -15.36 33.12 45.46
CA LEU A 485 -14.50 33.83 44.49
C LEU A 485 -15.32 34.50 43.36
N THR A 486 -16.48 33.95 42.98
CA THR A 486 -17.38 34.63 42.02
C THR A 486 -18.18 35.76 42.67
N GLU A 487 -18.63 35.59 43.92
CA GLU A 487 -19.29 36.65 44.68
C GLU A 487 -18.36 37.85 44.90
N ASN A 488 -17.14 37.62 45.40
CA ASN A 488 -16.11 38.66 45.55
C ASN A 488 -15.79 39.37 44.22
N LYS A 489 -15.82 38.66 43.08
CA LYS A 489 -15.62 39.28 41.75
C LYS A 489 -16.81 40.17 41.34
N LEU A 490 -18.04 39.77 41.69
CA LEU A 490 -19.24 40.60 41.45
C LEU A 490 -19.24 41.84 42.35
N GLU A 491 -18.83 41.72 43.63
CA GLU A 491 -18.65 42.86 44.52
C GLU A 491 -17.56 43.82 44.02
N VAL A 492 -16.38 43.32 43.64
CA VAL A 492 -15.31 44.14 43.05
C VAL A 492 -15.78 44.80 41.74
N GLY A 493 -16.59 44.11 40.92
CA GLY A 493 -17.22 44.70 39.74
C GLY A 493 -18.22 45.81 40.06
N ALA A 494 -19.06 45.63 41.09
CA ALA A 494 -20.02 46.62 41.55
C ALA A 494 -19.31 47.86 42.15
N LEU A 495 -18.28 47.65 42.97
CA LEU A 495 -17.42 48.70 43.53
C LEU A 495 -16.67 49.46 42.43
N SER A 496 -16.17 48.76 41.40
CA SER A 496 -15.53 49.40 40.24
C SER A 496 -16.52 50.25 39.43
N SER A 497 -17.77 49.78 39.26
CA SER A 497 -18.83 50.56 38.61
C SER A 497 -19.28 51.77 39.45
N ALA A 498 -19.29 51.64 40.79
CA ALA A 498 -19.57 52.76 41.69
C ALA A 498 -18.44 53.81 41.66
N LEU A 499 -17.17 53.36 41.64
CA LEU A 499 -16.01 54.22 41.46
C LEU A 499 -16.07 54.98 40.12
N GLN A 500 -16.30 54.29 39.01
CA GLN A 500 -16.45 54.92 37.69
C GLN A 500 -17.57 55.96 37.67
N LYS A 501 -18.71 55.69 38.33
CA LYS A 501 -19.80 56.68 38.46
C LYS A 501 -19.37 57.91 39.27
N GLN A 502 -18.60 57.73 40.35
CA GLN A 502 -18.05 58.85 41.11
C GLN A 502 -16.98 59.63 40.30
N GLU A 503 -16.17 58.96 39.48
CA GLU A 503 -15.26 59.63 38.54
C GLU A 503 -16.02 60.42 37.46
N GLU A 504 -17.13 59.88 36.95
CA GLU A 504 -18.01 60.58 36.01
C GLU A 504 -18.76 61.76 36.65
N GLU A 505 -19.18 61.65 37.92
CA GLU A 505 -19.79 62.77 38.66
C GLU A 505 -18.77 63.86 39.00
N ASN A 506 -17.56 63.49 39.44
CA ASN A 506 -16.46 64.44 39.64
C ASN A 506 -16.07 65.14 38.32
N ARG A 507 -16.05 64.41 37.20
CA ARG A 507 -15.82 65.00 35.87
C ARG A 507 -16.93 65.99 35.50
N ARG A 508 -18.20 65.65 35.71
CA ARG A 508 -19.34 66.57 35.49
C ARG A 508 -19.29 67.80 36.40
N LEU A 509 -18.77 67.68 37.63
CA LEU A 509 -18.56 68.82 38.53
C LEU A 509 -17.42 69.73 38.04
N LEU A 510 -16.33 69.16 37.52
CA LEU A 510 -15.24 69.90 36.86
C LEU A 510 -15.72 70.59 35.57
N GLU A 511 -16.48 69.89 34.72
CA GLU A 511 -17.13 70.45 33.53
C GLU A 511 -18.08 71.60 33.89
N ARG A 512 -18.77 71.51 35.05
CA ARG A 512 -19.68 72.55 35.54
C ARG A 512 -18.94 73.75 36.16
N LEU A 513 -17.75 73.55 36.72
CA LEU A 513 -16.84 74.65 37.11
C LEU A 513 -16.30 75.36 35.86
N ALA A 514 -15.78 74.61 34.88
CA ALA A 514 -15.32 75.15 33.60
C ALA A 514 -16.44 75.89 32.84
N ALA A 515 -17.69 75.43 32.93
CA ALA A 515 -18.85 76.12 32.37
C ALA A 515 -19.15 77.47 33.06
N LEU A 516 -18.94 77.58 34.37
CA LEU A 516 -19.06 78.84 35.11
C LEU A 516 -17.93 79.83 34.75
N GLU A 517 -16.72 79.32 34.52
CA GLU A 517 -15.59 80.12 34.00
C GLU A 517 -15.86 80.59 32.56
N HIS A 518 -16.37 79.72 31.67
CA HIS A 518 -16.79 80.08 30.31
C HIS A 518 -17.96 81.08 30.28
N GLN A 519 -18.86 81.06 31.27
CA GLN A 519 -19.93 82.06 31.39
C GLN A 519 -19.37 83.49 31.61
N GLN A 520 -18.11 83.62 32.03
CA GLN A 520 -17.38 84.90 32.14
C GLN A 520 -16.61 85.30 30.86
N HIS A 521 -16.64 84.49 29.80
CA HIS A 521 -16.01 84.79 28.49
C HIS A 521 -17.00 84.80 27.31
N ALA A 522 -18.20 84.22 27.47
CA ALA A 522 -19.23 84.11 26.42
C ALA A 522 -19.93 85.44 26.03
N GLN A 523 -19.30 86.60 26.19
CA GLN A 523 -19.92 87.92 26.00
C GLN A 523 -19.31 88.79 24.88
N GLN A 524 -18.40 88.25 24.04
CA GLN A 524 -17.68 89.08 23.04
C GLN A 524 -17.56 88.55 21.59
N GLN A 525 -17.84 87.28 21.25
CA GLN A 525 -17.52 86.76 19.90
C GLN A 525 -18.65 85.91 19.28
N VAL A 526 -19.22 86.41 18.17
CA VAL A 526 -20.29 85.76 17.37
C VAL A 526 -19.99 85.77 15.85
N GLU A 527 -18.91 86.43 15.40
CA GLU A 527 -18.70 86.77 13.98
C GLU A 527 -18.14 85.66 13.07
N HIS A 528 -17.89 84.43 13.56
CA HIS A 528 -17.13 83.42 12.80
C HIS A 528 -17.98 82.47 11.92
N VAL A 529 -19.31 82.56 11.92
CA VAL A 529 -20.21 81.57 11.27
C VAL A 529 -20.42 81.85 9.76
N LEU A 530 -19.33 82.05 9.01
CA LEU A 530 -19.34 82.33 7.56
C LEU A 530 -18.26 81.58 6.76
N ALA A 531 -17.92 80.34 7.16
CA ALA A 531 -16.86 79.54 6.54
C ALA A 531 -17.31 78.21 5.89
N GLU A 532 -18.57 77.79 6.03
CA GLU A 532 -19.06 76.47 5.58
C GLU A 532 -19.58 76.46 4.12
N LEU A 533 -18.68 76.60 3.14
CA LEU A 533 -19.09 76.56 1.71
C LEU A 533 -18.05 75.96 0.73
N THR A 534 -17.32 74.91 1.11
CA THR A 534 -16.22 74.34 0.30
C THR A 534 -16.27 72.82 0.03
N GLU A 535 -17.40 72.14 0.26
CA GLU A 535 -17.52 70.68 0.13
C GLU A 535 -18.26 70.19 -1.14
N SER A 536 -17.73 70.49 -2.33
CA SER A 536 -18.33 70.03 -3.61
C SER A 536 -17.32 69.57 -4.68
N LYS A 537 -16.15 69.07 -4.26
CA LYS A 537 -15.02 68.74 -5.17
C LYS A 537 -14.49 67.29 -5.08
N THR A 538 -15.09 66.44 -4.25
CA THR A 538 -14.56 65.10 -3.89
C THR A 538 -15.17 63.94 -4.70
N SER A 539 -16.44 64.03 -5.12
CA SER A 539 -17.18 62.95 -5.81
C SER A 539 -16.44 62.38 -7.04
N TRP A 540 -16.05 63.23 -7.99
CA TRP A 540 -15.52 62.82 -9.30
C TRP A 540 -14.18 62.05 -9.28
N ARG A 541 -13.52 61.96 -8.11
CA ARG A 541 -12.26 61.22 -7.97
C ARG A 541 -12.47 59.72 -7.74
N HIS A 542 -13.68 59.28 -7.41
CA HIS A 542 -13.94 57.93 -6.91
C HIS A 542 -14.20 56.89 -8.02
N ASP A 543 -14.94 57.26 -9.07
CA ASP A 543 -15.39 56.28 -10.08
C ASP A 543 -14.34 55.92 -11.13
N LYS A 544 -13.30 56.76 -11.31
CA LYS A 544 -12.15 56.41 -12.16
C LYS A 544 -11.34 55.22 -11.62
N GLY A 545 -11.36 54.99 -10.30
CA GLY A 545 -10.65 53.85 -9.68
C GLY A 545 -11.33 52.51 -9.91
N LYS A 546 -12.67 52.47 -9.84
CA LYS A 546 -13.47 51.22 -9.90
C LYS A 546 -13.33 50.45 -11.22
N LEU A 547 -13.14 51.17 -12.34
CA LEU A 547 -12.96 50.54 -13.66
C LEU A 547 -11.53 49.98 -13.88
N GLN A 548 -10.55 50.41 -13.09
CA GLN A 548 -9.15 50.00 -13.26
C GLN A 548 -8.83 48.67 -12.54
N THR A 549 -9.58 48.32 -11.49
CA THR A 549 -9.40 47.08 -10.71
C THR A 549 -9.94 45.82 -11.43
N HIS A 550 -11.10 45.89 -12.08
CA HIS A 550 -11.67 44.73 -12.79
C HIS A 550 -10.78 44.20 -13.93
N VAL A 551 -10.05 45.09 -14.63
CA VAL A 551 -9.11 44.69 -15.69
C VAL A 551 -7.93 43.88 -15.12
N GLN A 552 -7.52 44.14 -13.87
CA GLN A 552 -6.45 43.41 -13.20
C GLN A 552 -6.92 42.04 -12.68
N GLN A 553 -8.17 41.91 -12.23
CA GLN A 553 -8.73 40.65 -11.74
C GLN A 553 -8.80 39.57 -12.84
N LEU A 554 -9.32 39.93 -14.02
CA LEU A 554 -9.39 39.00 -15.18
C LEU A 554 -8.01 38.55 -15.69
N GLN A 555 -6.94 39.29 -15.41
CA GLN A 555 -5.56 38.87 -15.72
C GLN A 555 -4.98 37.88 -14.70
N GLN A 556 -5.49 37.84 -13.46
CA GLN A 556 -5.06 36.89 -12.43
C GLN A 556 -5.72 35.52 -12.60
N GLU A 557 -7.00 35.48 -12.99
CA GLU A 557 -7.75 34.22 -13.24
C GLU A 557 -7.11 33.38 -14.36
N LEU A 558 -6.60 34.04 -15.41
CA LEU A 558 -5.84 33.39 -16.49
C LEU A 558 -4.47 32.82 -16.05
N GLN A 559 -3.93 33.24 -14.91
CA GLN A 559 -2.73 32.63 -14.32
C GLN A 559 -3.06 31.44 -13.40
N ALA A 560 -4.21 31.46 -12.71
CA ALA A 560 -4.63 30.35 -11.84
C ALA A 560 -4.79 29.02 -12.60
N LEU A 561 -5.30 29.06 -13.84
CA LEU A 561 -5.45 27.88 -14.70
C LEU A 561 -4.15 27.15 -15.06
N ALA A 562 -2.98 27.74 -14.81
CA ALA A 562 -1.70 27.06 -14.99
C ALA A 562 -1.45 25.95 -13.94
N GLY A 563 -2.04 26.06 -12.74
CA GLY A 563 -1.85 25.11 -11.65
C GLY A 563 -2.45 23.72 -11.93
N ALA A 564 -3.60 23.67 -12.60
CA ALA A 564 -4.32 22.43 -12.90
C ALA A 564 -3.51 21.43 -13.75
N GLN A 565 -2.48 21.88 -14.49
CA GLN A 565 -1.59 20.97 -15.23
C GLN A 565 -0.62 20.22 -14.32
N SER A 566 -0.15 20.82 -13.22
CA SER A 566 0.69 20.12 -12.22
C SER A 566 -0.10 18.99 -11.54
N ASP A 567 -1.34 19.26 -11.15
CA ASP A 567 -2.21 18.29 -10.46
C ASP A 567 -2.56 17.13 -11.39
N SER A 568 -2.85 17.42 -12.65
CA SER A 568 -3.03 16.41 -13.71
C SER A 568 -1.80 15.50 -13.87
N VAL A 569 -0.58 16.03 -13.73
CA VAL A 569 0.66 15.22 -13.77
C VAL A 569 0.88 14.45 -12.46
N HIS A 570 0.56 15.03 -11.31
CA HIS A 570 0.65 14.37 -10.01
C HIS A 570 -0.32 13.18 -9.91
N LEU A 571 -1.58 13.37 -10.33
CA LEU A 571 -2.59 12.32 -10.37
C LEU A 571 -2.20 11.17 -11.32
N ARG A 572 -1.61 11.46 -12.49
CA ARG A 572 -1.06 10.39 -13.36
C ARG A 572 0.05 9.60 -12.66
N LYS A 573 1.04 10.28 -12.06
CA LYS A 573 2.13 9.63 -11.30
C LYS A 573 1.60 8.76 -10.16
N LEU A 574 0.57 9.23 -9.46
CA LEU A 574 -0.10 8.47 -8.40
C LEU A 574 -0.83 7.24 -8.95
N ASN A 575 -1.53 7.36 -10.08
CA ASN A 575 -2.21 6.23 -10.72
C ASN A 575 -1.22 5.14 -11.13
N THR A 576 -0.09 5.48 -11.77
CA THR A 576 0.93 4.49 -12.14
C THR A 576 1.58 3.80 -10.93
N ALA A 577 1.67 4.50 -9.79
CA ALA A 577 2.15 3.94 -8.53
C ALA A 577 1.11 3.06 -7.81
N LEU A 578 -0.19 3.27 -8.07
CA LEU A 578 -1.28 2.40 -7.60
C LEU A 578 -1.42 1.17 -8.51
N GLU A 579 -1.29 1.33 -9.82
CA GLU A 579 -1.24 0.24 -10.80
C GLU A 579 -0.09 -0.74 -10.51
N SER A 580 1.13 -0.23 -10.24
CA SER A 580 2.27 -1.09 -9.91
C SER A 580 2.08 -1.84 -8.57
N LYS A 581 1.51 -1.19 -7.56
CA LYS A 581 1.12 -1.85 -6.29
C LYS A 581 0.03 -2.88 -6.49
N TYR A 582 -0.98 -2.62 -7.33
CA TYR A 582 -2.04 -3.57 -7.65
C TYR A 582 -1.46 -4.83 -8.33
N CYS A 583 -0.55 -4.65 -9.29
CA CYS A 583 0.18 -5.76 -9.90
C CYS A 583 1.01 -6.55 -8.87
N GLN A 584 1.74 -5.88 -7.97
CA GLN A 584 2.50 -6.53 -6.90
C GLN A 584 1.58 -7.36 -5.98
N VAL A 585 0.53 -6.75 -5.42
CA VAL A 585 -0.43 -7.44 -4.53
C VAL A 585 -1.11 -8.62 -5.25
N ASN A 586 -1.37 -8.51 -6.55
CA ASN A 586 -1.91 -9.63 -7.32
C ASN A 586 -0.89 -10.79 -7.48
N THR A 587 0.41 -10.49 -7.65
CA THR A 587 1.46 -11.53 -7.66
C THR A 587 1.66 -12.19 -6.28
N GLU A 588 1.60 -11.41 -5.21
CA GLU A 588 1.64 -11.92 -3.83
C GLU A 588 0.42 -12.80 -3.53
N LEU A 589 -0.79 -12.35 -3.88
CA LEU A 589 -2.03 -13.11 -3.78
C LEU A 589 -1.98 -14.42 -4.59
N SER A 590 -1.38 -14.42 -5.79
CA SER A 590 -1.19 -15.64 -6.58
C SER A 590 -0.22 -16.62 -5.91
N SER A 591 0.82 -16.09 -5.25
CA SER A 591 1.82 -16.89 -4.51
C SER A 591 1.20 -17.50 -3.24
N CYS A 592 0.39 -16.73 -2.52
CA CYS A 592 -0.41 -17.22 -1.40
C CYS A 592 -1.38 -18.34 -1.82
N LYS A 593 -2.12 -18.17 -2.93
CA LYS A 593 -3.03 -19.21 -3.47
C LYS A 593 -2.30 -20.52 -3.77
N ILE A 594 -1.11 -20.46 -4.38
CA ILE A 594 -0.27 -21.65 -4.64
C ILE A 594 0.22 -22.28 -3.32
N SER A 595 0.53 -21.47 -2.31
CA SER A 595 0.90 -21.96 -0.97
C SER A 595 -0.27 -22.69 -0.29
N THR A 596 -1.48 -22.09 -0.29
CA THR A 596 -2.70 -22.70 0.23
C THR A 596 -3.02 -24.03 -0.46
N GLN A 597 -2.96 -24.08 -1.80
CA GLN A 597 -3.18 -25.32 -2.56
C GLN A 597 -2.17 -26.43 -2.23
N ARG A 598 -0.91 -26.07 -1.94
CA ARG A 598 0.11 -27.04 -1.46
C ARG A 598 -0.21 -27.54 -0.05
N LEU A 599 -0.63 -26.68 0.86
CA LEU A 599 -1.02 -27.04 2.22
C LEU A 599 -2.29 -27.91 2.23
N GLU A 600 -3.28 -27.60 1.39
CA GLU A 600 -4.47 -28.45 1.18
C GLU A 600 -4.12 -29.83 0.63
N ALA A 601 -3.17 -29.92 -0.31
CA ALA A 601 -2.70 -31.20 -0.85
C ALA A 601 -1.95 -32.02 0.22
N GLN A 602 -1.11 -31.38 1.03
CA GLN A 602 -0.43 -32.01 2.17
C GLN A 602 -1.41 -32.47 3.26
N LEU A 603 -2.44 -31.68 3.56
CA LEU A 603 -3.51 -32.04 4.50
C LEU A 603 -4.27 -33.28 4.02
N LYS A 604 -4.68 -33.32 2.75
CA LYS A 604 -5.35 -34.49 2.14
C LYS A 604 -4.46 -35.73 2.14
N GLN A 605 -3.16 -35.58 1.88
CA GLN A 605 -2.19 -36.67 1.96
C GLN A 605 -2.02 -37.18 3.42
N ALA A 606 -2.03 -36.27 4.40
CA ALA A 606 -1.97 -36.63 5.81
C ALA A 606 -3.26 -37.36 6.27
N GLN A 607 -4.44 -36.88 5.87
CA GLN A 607 -5.74 -37.52 6.13
C GLN A 607 -5.79 -38.94 5.56
N ALA A 608 -5.43 -39.13 4.29
CA ALA A 608 -5.35 -40.46 3.67
C ALA A 608 -4.27 -41.38 4.27
N SER A 609 -3.34 -40.84 5.08
CA SER A 609 -2.38 -41.62 5.87
C SER A 609 -2.84 -41.92 7.30
N LEU A 610 -3.83 -41.17 7.80
CA LEU A 610 -4.51 -41.40 9.07
C LEU A 610 -5.58 -42.47 8.89
N GLU A 611 -6.44 -42.33 7.87
CA GLU A 611 -7.50 -43.28 7.51
C GLU A 611 -6.95 -44.72 7.39
N ARG A 612 -5.83 -44.91 6.69
CA ARG A 612 -5.16 -46.22 6.58
C ARG A 612 -4.66 -46.77 7.91
N LYS A 613 -4.18 -45.91 8.82
CA LYS A 613 -3.78 -46.33 10.18
C LYS A 613 -4.99 -46.70 11.02
N GLU A 614 -6.11 -46.02 10.85
CA GLU A 614 -7.38 -46.36 11.49
C GLU A 614 -7.92 -47.71 10.96
N GLU A 615 -7.78 -47.99 9.66
CA GLU A 615 -8.03 -49.31 9.07
C GLU A 615 -7.10 -50.40 9.63
N ASP A 616 -5.79 -50.14 9.72
CA ASP A 616 -4.80 -51.04 10.33
C ASP A 616 -5.13 -51.32 11.82
N PHE A 617 -5.44 -50.28 12.60
CA PHE A 617 -5.86 -50.43 13.99
C PHE A 617 -7.20 -51.18 14.09
N ALA A 618 -8.16 -50.95 13.21
CA ALA A 618 -9.40 -51.71 13.18
C ALA A 618 -9.18 -53.19 12.82
N MET A 619 -8.19 -53.51 11.96
CA MET A 619 -7.77 -54.91 11.74
C MET A 619 -7.09 -55.52 12.97
N ALA A 620 -6.19 -54.79 13.63
CA ALA A 620 -5.51 -55.24 14.85
C ALA A 620 -6.45 -55.44 16.04
N ILE A 621 -7.49 -54.61 16.18
CA ILE A 621 -8.55 -54.77 17.17
C ILE A 621 -9.39 -56.01 16.85
N ARG A 622 -9.79 -56.22 15.59
CA ARG A 622 -10.55 -57.41 15.19
C ARG A 622 -9.79 -58.71 15.45
N SER A 623 -8.50 -58.78 15.08
CA SER A 623 -7.68 -59.99 15.33
C SER A 623 -7.39 -60.23 16.82
N ARG A 624 -7.19 -59.16 17.62
CA ARG A 624 -7.15 -59.25 19.08
C ARG A 624 -8.45 -59.84 19.64
N ASP A 625 -9.60 -59.34 19.18
CA ASP A 625 -10.91 -59.76 19.70
C ASP A 625 -11.30 -61.17 19.25
N GLU A 626 -10.76 -61.64 18.11
CA GLU A 626 -10.80 -63.05 17.69
C GLU A 626 -9.94 -63.94 18.59
N ALA A 627 -8.70 -63.54 18.87
CA ALA A 627 -7.82 -64.26 19.80
C ALA A 627 -8.40 -64.32 21.23
N VAL A 628 -9.02 -63.25 21.71
CA VAL A 628 -9.73 -63.22 23.00
C VAL A 628 -10.93 -64.17 23.01
N ARG A 629 -11.73 -64.20 21.94
CA ARG A 629 -12.88 -65.12 21.82
C ARG A 629 -12.45 -66.59 21.79
N GLU A 630 -11.39 -66.93 21.06
CA GLU A 630 -10.84 -68.30 21.08
C GLU A 630 -10.21 -68.64 22.45
N ALA A 631 -9.52 -67.71 23.12
CA ALA A 631 -9.01 -67.91 24.47
C ALA A 631 -10.12 -68.13 25.52
N GLN A 632 -11.25 -67.41 25.41
CA GLN A 632 -12.44 -67.62 26.23
C GLN A 632 -13.09 -68.99 25.96
N LYS A 633 -13.20 -69.38 24.69
CA LYS A 633 -13.72 -70.69 24.27
C LYS A 633 -12.85 -71.86 24.76
N LEU A 634 -11.51 -71.72 24.69
CA LEU A 634 -10.58 -72.69 25.26
C LEU A 634 -10.67 -72.75 26.78
N ARG A 635 -10.84 -71.60 27.47
CA ARG A 635 -11.08 -71.57 28.92
C ARG A 635 -12.35 -72.34 29.30
N GLY A 636 -13.47 -72.08 28.63
CA GLY A 636 -14.72 -72.81 28.89
C GLY A 636 -14.61 -74.32 28.62
N GLN A 637 -13.75 -74.75 27.69
CA GLN A 637 -13.42 -76.18 27.49
C GLN A 637 -12.60 -76.76 28.65
N VAL A 638 -11.64 -76.01 29.20
CA VAL A 638 -10.87 -76.40 30.40
C VAL A 638 -11.79 -76.49 31.62
N GLU A 639 -12.64 -75.49 31.87
CA GLU A 639 -13.62 -75.49 32.96
C GLU A 639 -14.58 -76.69 32.87
N CYS A 640 -15.04 -77.04 31.65
CA CYS A 640 -15.84 -78.24 31.40
C CYS A 640 -15.08 -79.57 31.59
N LEU A 641 -13.75 -79.58 31.54
CA LEU A 641 -12.92 -80.75 31.85
C LEU A 641 -12.65 -80.85 33.36
N GLU A 642 -12.30 -79.74 34.02
CA GLU A 642 -12.11 -79.68 35.47
C GLU A 642 -13.37 -80.12 36.23
N GLU A 643 -14.55 -79.69 35.79
CA GLU A 643 -15.81 -80.07 36.44
C GLU A 643 -16.17 -81.56 36.21
N ARG A 644 -15.74 -82.16 35.09
CA ARG A 644 -15.85 -83.62 34.86
C ARG A 644 -14.89 -84.41 35.75
N GLU A 645 -13.66 -83.94 35.94
CA GLU A 645 -12.72 -84.58 36.88
C GLU A 645 -13.18 -84.42 38.34
N ARG A 646 -13.75 -83.27 38.73
CA ARG A 646 -14.47 -83.12 40.02
C ARG A 646 -15.58 -84.16 40.19
N GLN A 647 -16.42 -84.34 39.18
CA GLN A 647 -17.52 -85.31 39.23
C GLN A 647 -16.98 -86.75 39.40
N LYS A 648 -15.96 -87.14 38.63
CA LYS A 648 -15.27 -88.44 38.80
C LYS A 648 -14.67 -88.60 40.20
N LEU A 649 -13.95 -87.60 40.71
CA LEU A 649 -13.39 -87.60 42.06
C LEU A 649 -14.48 -87.75 43.13
N SER A 650 -15.64 -87.09 42.98
CA SER A 650 -16.77 -87.24 43.90
C SER A 650 -17.36 -88.66 43.90
N VAL A 651 -17.36 -89.35 42.75
CA VAL A 651 -17.81 -90.74 42.63
C VAL A 651 -16.83 -91.69 43.28
N LEU A 652 -15.53 -91.54 43.00
CA LEU A 652 -14.46 -92.33 43.63
C LEU A 652 -14.41 -92.12 45.15
N GLN A 653 -14.61 -90.89 45.62
CA GLN A 653 -14.65 -90.56 47.04
C GLN A 653 -15.88 -91.17 47.75
N ARG A 654 -17.02 -91.25 47.06
CA ARG A 654 -18.22 -91.97 47.56
C ARG A 654 -17.96 -93.48 47.65
N GLN A 655 -17.49 -94.09 46.56
CA GLN A 655 -17.14 -95.52 46.52
C GLN A 655 -16.10 -95.92 47.58
N LEU A 656 -15.12 -95.05 47.87
CA LEU A 656 -14.16 -95.24 48.95
C LEU A 656 -14.81 -95.12 50.35
N GLY A 657 -15.85 -94.30 50.49
CA GLY A 657 -16.68 -94.22 51.70
C GLY A 657 -17.51 -95.48 51.89
N ASP A 658 -18.17 -95.96 50.85
CA ASP A 658 -19.00 -97.18 50.84
C ASP A 658 -18.14 -98.41 51.17
N SER A 659 -16.99 -98.56 50.52
CA SER A 659 -16.02 -99.63 50.79
C SER A 659 -15.46 -99.59 52.22
N LYS A 660 -15.26 -98.39 52.80
CA LYS A 660 -14.89 -98.25 54.22
C LYS A 660 -16.04 -98.64 55.16
N ALA A 661 -17.29 -98.33 54.81
CA ALA A 661 -18.45 -98.76 55.58
C ALA A 661 -18.64 -100.29 55.53
N GLU A 662 -18.36 -100.92 54.38
CA GLU A 662 -18.33 -102.39 54.26
C GLU A 662 -17.17 -103.01 55.03
N SER A 663 -15.97 -102.44 54.96
CA SER A 663 -14.83 -102.85 55.79
C SER A 663 -15.14 -102.75 57.29
N GLY A 664 -15.86 -101.70 57.72
CA GLY A 664 -16.37 -101.57 59.09
C GLY A 664 -17.39 -102.65 59.48
N LYS A 665 -18.32 -103.00 58.58
CA LYS A 665 -19.24 -104.14 58.79
C LYS A 665 -18.46 -105.45 58.94
N ILE A 666 -17.49 -105.71 58.04
CA ILE A 666 -16.63 -106.90 58.08
C ILE A 666 -15.84 -106.98 59.39
N ALA A 667 -15.26 -105.86 59.84
CA ALA A 667 -14.59 -105.78 61.14
C ALA A 667 -15.53 -106.12 62.30
N SER A 668 -16.75 -105.57 62.31
CA SER A 668 -17.75 -105.92 63.34
C SER A 668 -18.20 -107.39 63.28
N THR A 669 -18.26 -108.02 62.10
CA THR A 669 -18.54 -109.46 62.00
C THR A 669 -17.38 -110.32 62.49
N LEU A 670 -16.13 -109.91 62.23
CA LEU A 670 -14.94 -110.57 62.78
C LEU A 670 -14.89 -110.44 64.31
N GLU A 671 -15.19 -109.27 64.86
CA GLU A 671 -15.26 -109.03 66.30
C GLU A 671 -16.34 -109.89 66.98
N ASN A 672 -17.53 -110.01 66.38
CA ASN A 672 -18.58 -110.92 66.85
C ASN A 672 -18.17 -112.40 66.76
N VAL A 673 -17.48 -112.82 65.69
CA VAL A 673 -16.95 -114.19 65.56
C VAL A 673 -15.88 -114.47 66.61
N LEU A 674 -14.93 -113.54 66.83
CA LEU A 674 -13.91 -113.67 67.87
C LEU A 674 -14.53 -113.75 69.27
N ALA A 675 -15.50 -112.90 69.59
CA ALA A 675 -16.26 -112.96 70.83
C ALA A 675 -17.00 -114.30 71.01
N SER A 676 -17.57 -114.86 69.93
CA SER A 676 -18.17 -116.19 69.95
C SER A 676 -17.15 -117.31 70.20
N HIS A 677 -15.93 -117.17 69.65
CA HIS A 677 -14.85 -118.14 69.82
C HIS A 677 -14.28 -118.13 71.25
N SER A 678 -14.04 -116.95 71.84
CA SER A 678 -13.66 -116.83 73.26
C SER A 678 -14.74 -117.40 74.18
N LYS A 679 -16.01 -117.23 73.85
CA LYS A 679 -17.13 -117.80 74.61
C LYS A 679 -17.20 -119.33 74.50
N LEU A 680 -16.90 -119.88 73.33
CA LEU A 680 -16.77 -121.32 73.11
C LEU A 680 -15.56 -121.89 73.89
N GLN A 681 -14.41 -121.21 73.85
CA GLN A 681 -13.21 -121.62 74.57
C GLN A 681 -13.46 -121.71 76.08
N LEU A 682 -14.13 -120.73 76.69
CA LEU A 682 -14.55 -120.77 78.10
C LEU A 682 -15.46 -121.96 78.43
N THR A 683 -16.31 -122.42 77.48
CA THR A 683 -17.11 -123.64 77.69
C THR A 683 -16.29 -124.93 77.60
N VAL A 684 -15.25 -124.97 76.76
CA VAL A 684 -14.33 -126.12 76.66
C VAL A 684 -13.46 -126.22 77.91
N GLU A 685 -12.88 -125.11 78.37
CA GLU A 685 -12.09 -125.04 79.60
C GLU A 685 -12.92 -125.50 80.82
N LYS A 686 -14.19 -125.09 80.90
CA LYS A 686 -15.09 -125.53 81.96
C LYS A 686 -15.36 -127.03 81.93
N LEU A 687 -15.67 -127.60 80.75
CA LEU A 687 -15.86 -129.05 80.59
C LEU A 687 -14.60 -129.85 80.93
N GLN A 688 -13.40 -129.32 80.66
CA GLN A 688 -12.14 -129.95 81.08
C GLN A 688 -12.00 -129.97 82.61
N THR A 689 -12.39 -128.91 83.32
CA THR A 689 -12.39 -128.93 84.81
C THR A 689 -13.42 -129.91 85.39
N GLU A 690 -14.61 -130.01 84.80
CA GLU A 690 -15.67 -130.92 85.25
C GLU A 690 -15.29 -132.40 85.04
N LEU A 691 -14.54 -132.72 83.97
CA LEU A 691 -13.97 -134.06 83.77
C LEU A 691 -12.92 -134.43 84.84
N GLY A 692 -12.00 -133.52 85.18
CA GLY A 692 -10.99 -133.75 86.23
C GLY A 692 -11.59 -134.04 87.61
N CYS A 693 -12.77 -133.49 87.91
CA CYS A 693 -13.54 -133.83 89.11
C CYS A 693 -14.12 -135.26 89.07
N ARG A 694 -14.45 -135.80 87.90
CA ARG A 694 -14.95 -137.18 87.76
C ARG A 694 -13.84 -138.23 87.78
N ASP A 695 -12.65 -137.90 87.28
CA ASP A 695 -11.48 -138.78 87.39
C ASP A 695 -11.01 -138.94 88.85
N SER A 696 -11.12 -137.88 89.65
CA SER A 696 -10.81 -137.94 91.10
C SER A 696 -11.89 -138.68 91.91
N GLU A 697 -13.16 -138.60 91.51
CA GLU A 697 -14.28 -139.36 92.07
C GLU A 697 -14.17 -140.87 91.77
N THR A 698 -13.89 -141.24 90.51
CA THR A 698 -13.68 -142.66 90.13
C THR A 698 -12.38 -143.24 90.72
N ALA A 699 -11.36 -142.42 90.96
CA ALA A 699 -10.20 -142.82 91.76
C ALA A 699 -10.54 -143.08 93.24
N GLY A 700 -11.66 -142.57 93.76
CA GLY A 700 -12.22 -142.92 95.08
C GLY A 700 -12.74 -144.36 95.11
N LEU A 701 -13.72 -144.67 94.26
CA LEU A 701 -14.37 -145.98 94.19
C LEU A 701 -13.38 -147.14 93.86
N ARG A 702 -12.25 -146.84 93.19
CA ARG A 702 -11.16 -147.81 92.97
C ARG A 702 -10.40 -148.17 94.26
N ARG A 703 -10.31 -147.28 95.26
CA ARG A 703 -9.60 -147.51 96.54
C ARG A 703 -10.40 -148.40 97.50
N GLU A 704 -11.72 -148.30 97.50
CA GLU A 704 -12.60 -149.16 98.32
C GLU A 704 -12.55 -150.61 97.81
N ARG A 705 -12.56 -150.79 96.47
CA ARG A 705 -12.36 -152.10 95.84
C ARG A 705 -11.02 -152.76 96.22
N THR A 706 -9.91 -152.02 96.23
CA THR A 706 -8.61 -152.61 96.58
C THR A 706 -8.49 -153.00 98.05
N GLN A 707 -9.19 -152.31 98.97
CA GLN A 707 -9.21 -152.67 100.39
C GLN A 707 -9.85 -154.05 100.65
N GLY A 708 -10.87 -154.44 99.86
CA GLY A 708 -11.41 -155.82 99.89
C GLY A 708 -10.41 -156.87 99.38
N GLN A 709 -9.58 -156.53 98.39
CA GLN A 709 -8.57 -157.43 97.82
C GLN A 709 -7.33 -157.59 98.73
N GLN A 710 -7.03 -156.58 99.55
CA GLN A 710 -5.94 -156.55 100.54
C GLN A 710 -6.08 -157.55 101.71
N VAL A 711 -7.15 -158.35 101.79
CA VAL A 711 -7.25 -159.46 102.75
C VAL A 711 -6.75 -160.78 102.13
N ILE A 712 -6.87 -160.95 100.81
CA ILE A 712 -6.45 -162.17 100.10
C ILE A 712 -4.96 -162.15 99.83
N HIS A 713 -4.43 -161.07 99.23
CA HIS A 713 -2.98 -160.92 99.00
C HIS A 713 -2.15 -160.85 100.29
N ARG A 714 -2.79 -160.71 101.46
CA ARG A 714 -2.09 -160.76 102.76
C ARG A 714 -1.55 -162.16 103.11
N LEU A 715 -2.00 -163.20 102.40
CA LEU A 715 -1.45 -164.56 102.46
C LEU A 715 -0.44 -164.85 101.33
N GLU A 716 -0.16 -163.87 100.46
CA GLU A 716 0.76 -163.99 99.32
C GLU A 716 1.97 -163.04 99.47
N HIS A 717 1.79 -161.87 100.11
CA HIS A 717 2.86 -160.90 100.36
C HIS A 717 3.94 -161.40 101.35
N GLU A 718 3.65 -162.40 102.19
CA GLU A 718 4.69 -163.05 103.04
C GLU A 718 5.80 -163.72 102.21
N LEU A 719 5.58 -163.97 100.91
CA LEU A 719 6.61 -164.38 99.94
C LEU A 719 7.36 -163.21 99.29
N GLU A 720 6.74 -162.04 99.15
CA GLU A 720 7.33 -160.85 98.51
C GLU A 720 8.20 -160.02 99.47
N GLU A 721 7.99 -160.15 100.79
CA GLU A 721 8.68 -159.39 101.83
C GLU A 721 10.21 -159.64 101.88
N LEU A 722 10.68 -160.72 101.26
CA LEU A 722 12.11 -161.01 101.05
C LEU A 722 12.72 -160.34 99.80
N GLN A 723 11.91 -159.91 98.82
CA GLN A 723 12.38 -159.16 97.64
C GLN A 723 12.37 -157.64 97.89
N ALA A 724 11.48 -157.13 98.75
CA ALA A 724 11.31 -155.70 99.04
C ALA A 724 12.56 -155.00 99.64
N LYS A 725 13.53 -155.75 100.17
CA LYS A 725 14.79 -155.19 100.72
C LYS A 725 15.74 -154.64 99.65
N GLN A 726 15.58 -155.03 98.39
CA GLN A 726 16.46 -154.59 97.30
C GLN A 726 15.98 -153.26 96.67
N THR A 727 14.67 -153.04 96.56
CA THR A 727 14.07 -151.81 96.01
C THR A 727 14.18 -150.60 96.95
N ALA A 728 14.37 -150.82 98.24
CA ALA A 728 14.46 -149.74 99.24
C ALA A 728 15.57 -148.72 98.93
N MET A 729 16.74 -149.16 98.44
CA MET A 729 17.85 -148.25 98.11
C MET A 729 17.59 -147.37 96.88
N GLU A 730 16.73 -147.79 95.94
CA GLU A 730 16.43 -147.01 94.74
C GLU A 730 15.45 -145.87 95.04
N THR A 731 14.54 -146.06 95.99
CA THR A 731 13.50 -145.07 96.32
C THR A 731 14.06 -143.74 96.87
N GLN A 732 15.18 -143.79 97.60
CA GLN A 732 15.80 -142.59 98.20
C GLN A 732 16.33 -141.60 97.16
N HIS A 733 16.63 -142.04 95.93
CA HIS A 733 17.10 -141.17 94.85
C HIS A 733 15.95 -140.49 94.08
N SER A 734 14.70 -140.91 94.28
CA SER A 734 13.52 -140.39 93.57
C SER A 734 12.89 -139.16 94.25
N THR A 735 12.95 -139.07 95.58
CA THR A 735 12.20 -138.10 96.39
C THR A 735 12.76 -136.68 96.32
N GLU A 736 14.08 -136.51 96.17
CA GLU A 736 14.73 -135.20 96.04
C GLU A 736 14.66 -134.65 94.61
N VAL A 737 14.68 -135.53 93.60
CA VAL A 737 14.88 -135.16 92.19
C VAL A 737 13.61 -134.60 91.54
N VAL A 738 12.41 -135.08 91.93
CA VAL A 738 11.14 -134.68 91.29
C VAL A 738 10.72 -133.23 91.61
N PRO A 739 10.80 -132.72 92.86
CA PRO A 739 10.47 -131.31 93.16
C PRO A 739 11.41 -130.33 92.43
N VAL A 740 12.72 -130.63 92.43
CA VAL A 740 13.75 -129.80 91.79
C VAL A 740 13.54 -129.70 90.27
N ARG A 741 13.15 -130.80 89.61
CA ARG A 741 12.83 -130.79 88.17
C ARG A 741 11.64 -129.88 87.86
N LYS A 742 10.54 -129.95 88.61
CA LYS A 742 9.37 -129.08 88.40
C LYS A 742 9.69 -127.59 88.62
N ALA A 743 10.45 -127.26 89.66
CA ALA A 743 10.90 -125.89 89.90
C ALA A 743 11.80 -125.38 88.76
N LEU A 744 12.72 -126.22 88.27
CA LEU A 744 13.59 -125.91 87.14
C LEU A 744 12.83 -125.77 85.81
N GLU A 745 11.77 -126.53 85.59
CA GLU A 745 10.91 -126.44 84.41
C GLU A 745 10.12 -125.12 84.38
N VAL A 746 9.50 -124.72 85.50
CA VAL A 746 8.85 -123.40 85.62
C VAL A 746 9.85 -122.27 85.42
N ALA A 747 11.00 -122.33 86.11
CA ALA A 747 12.05 -121.31 85.97
C ALA A 747 12.63 -121.23 84.54
N ARG A 748 12.69 -122.34 83.80
CA ARG A 748 13.10 -122.34 82.37
C ARG A 748 12.05 -121.67 81.48
N GLU A 749 10.78 -121.94 81.72
CA GLU A 749 9.70 -121.40 80.88
C GLU A 749 9.46 -119.91 81.15
N ASP A 750 9.62 -119.45 82.39
CA ASP A 750 9.56 -118.01 82.69
C ASP A 750 10.81 -117.26 82.20
N ASN A 751 12.00 -117.88 82.22
CA ASN A 751 13.18 -117.34 81.53
C ASN A 751 12.97 -117.29 80.00
N ARG A 752 12.28 -118.27 79.39
CA ARG A 752 11.94 -118.23 77.96
C ARG A 752 11.01 -117.06 77.64
N LYS A 753 9.95 -116.84 78.43
CA LYS A 753 9.04 -115.70 78.27
C LYS A 753 9.76 -114.36 78.45
N LEU A 754 10.65 -114.26 79.45
CA LEU A 754 11.46 -113.06 79.68
C LEU A 754 12.42 -112.80 78.51
N ALA A 755 13.09 -113.83 77.99
CA ALA A 755 13.94 -113.71 76.80
C ALA A 755 13.15 -113.24 75.57
N GLN A 756 11.97 -113.83 75.31
CA GLN A 756 11.08 -113.41 74.23
C GLN A 756 10.59 -111.96 74.41
N SER A 757 10.26 -111.54 75.63
CA SER A 757 9.86 -110.17 75.94
C SER A 757 11.02 -109.18 75.73
N LEU A 758 12.24 -109.54 76.10
CA LEU A 758 13.45 -108.74 75.86
C LEU A 758 13.79 -108.66 74.37
N GLU A 759 13.67 -109.76 73.63
CA GLU A 759 13.87 -109.81 72.18
C GLU A 759 12.84 -108.94 71.45
N GLN A 760 11.55 -109.01 71.82
CA GLN A 760 10.51 -108.11 71.31
C GLN A 760 10.79 -106.64 71.65
N ALA A 761 11.27 -106.34 72.86
CA ALA A 761 11.66 -104.98 73.25
C ALA A 761 12.87 -104.47 72.46
N LEU A 762 13.86 -105.31 72.16
CA LEU A 762 15.03 -104.97 71.33
C LEU A 762 14.66 -104.79 69.85
N LEU A 763 13.73 -105.60 69.32
CA LEU A 763 13.16 -105.42 67.98
C LEU A 763 12.32 -104.14 67.88
N ALA A 764 11.54 -103.81 68.91
CA ALA A 764 10.81 -102.54 68.99
C ALA A 764 11.78 -101.34 69.06
N ASN A 765 12.83 -101.42 69.91
CA ASN A 765 13.81 -100.36 70.07
C ASN A 765 14.63 -100.14 68.79
N SER A 766 15.12 -101.20 68.14
CA SER A 766 15.81 -101.09 66.83
C SER A 766 14.89 -100.58 65.71
N SER A 767 13.60 -100.92 65.72
CA SER A 767 12.59 -100.30 64.83
C SER A 767 12.44 -98.80 65.09
N LEU A 768 12.39 -98.36 66.35
CA LEU A 768 12.32 -96.96 66.73
C LEU A 768 13.61 -96.19 66.39
N GLN A 769 14.78 -96.77 66.64
CA GLN A 769 16.07 -96.21 66.25
C GLN A 769 16.17 -96.05 64.73
N SER A 770 15.70 -97.03 63.96
CA SER A 770 15.67 -96.92 62.49
C SER A 770 14.68 -95.85 62.00
N LYS A 771 13.56 -95.62 62.70
CA LYS A 771 12.63 -94.52 62.43
C LYS A 771 13.24 -93.16 62.79
N LEU A 772 13.92 -93.05 63.92
CA LEU A 772 14.61 -91.85 64.38
C LEU A 772 15.71 -91.43 63.40
N ASN A 773 16.58 -92.37 62.99
CA ASN A 773 17.65 -92.08 62.03
C ASN A 773 17.10 -91.65 60.66
N ARG A 774 15.96 -92.21 60.20
CA ARG A 774 15.28 -91.76 58.98
C ARG A 774 14.72 -90.35 59.13
N ALA A 775 14.05 -90.06 60.25
CA ALA A 775 13.52 -88.73 60.55
C ALA A 775 14.64 -87.68 60.61
N GLN A 776 15.79 -88.02 61.22
CA GLN A 776 16.97 -87.14 61.22
C GLN A 776 17.46 -86.88 59.80
N HIS A 777 17.66 -87.90 58.97
CA HIS A 777 18.09 -87.70 57.58
C HIS A 777 17.08 -86.93 56.71
N ASP A 778 15.77 -87.07 56.95
CA ASP A 778 14.77 -86.22 56.30
C ASP A 778 14.83 -84.76 56.79
N VAL A 779 15.20 -84.50 58.06
CA VAL A 779 15.49 -83.15 58.59
C VAL A 779 16.79 -82.59 57.99
N ASP A 780 17.91 -83.30 58.06
CA ASP A 780 19.21 -82.89 57.49
C ASP A 780 19.06 -82.51 56.00
N ARG A 781 18.28 -83.32 55.27
CA ARG A 781 17.94 -83.09 53.85
C ARG A 781 17.01 -81.88 53.66
N LYS A 782 16.09 -81.62 54.59
CA LYS A 782 15.21 -80.45 54.54
C LYS A 782 15.95 -79.14 54.85
N GLU A 783 16.85 -79.15 55.82
CA GLU A 783 17.73 -78.01 56.11
C GLU A 783 18.62 -77.71 54.90
N SER A 784 19.24 -78.74 54.30
CA SER A 784 20.01 -78.62 53.06
C SER A 784 19.19 -78.02 51.90
N GLN A 785 17.92 -78.43 51.74
CA GLN A 785 17.02 -77.87 50.72
C GLN A 785 16.64 -76.41 51.00
N LEU A 786 16.37 -76.06 52.25
CA LEU A 786 16.06 -74.68 52.63
C LEU A 786 17.27 -73.75 52.42
N GLN A 787 18.48 -74.22 52.72
CA GLN A 787 19.70 -73.44 52.54
C GLN A 787 20.06 -73.26 51.05
N GLN A 788 19.79 -74.26 50.20
CA GLN A 788 19.88 -74.09 48.74
C GLN A 788 18.87 -73.05 48.20
N LEU A 789 17.60 -73.13 48.62
CA LEU A 789 16.56 -72.16 48.23
C LEU A 789 16.85 -70.75 48.74
N HIS A 790 17.45 -70.61 49.92
CA HIS A 790 17.89 -69.32 50.45
C HIS A 790 18.97 -68.69 49.58
N ASN A 791 20.02 -69.46 49.24
CA ASN A 791 21.11 -68.99 48.38
C ASN A 791 20.61 -68.61 46.97
N GLN A 792 19.66 -69.37 46.41
CA GLN A 792 19.02 -69.05 45.13
C GLN A 792 18.25 -67.73 45.19
N ARG A 793 17.41 -67.54 46.22
CA ARG A 793 16.67 -66.28 46.41
C ARG A 793 17.58 -65.08 46.64
N GLU A 794 18.75 -65.26 47.26
CA GLU A 794 19.76 -64.20 47.39
C GLU A 794 20.44 -63.88 46.05
N GLN A 795 20.74 -64.88 45.23
CA GLN A 795 21.27 -64.70 43.88
C GLN A 795 20.26 -63.96 42.97
N GLU A 796 18.99 -64.41 42.95
CA GLU A 796 17.88 -63.74 42.24
C GLU A 796 17.68 -62.28 42.70
N ALA A 797 17.80 -62.03 44.01
CA ALA A 797 17.71 -60.68 44.57
C ALA A 797 18.94 -59.82 44.22
N GLU A 798 20.14 -60.39 44.14
CA GLU A 798 21.32 -59.70 43.64
C GLU A 798 21.24 -59.40 42.14
N GLU A 799 20.75 -60.32 41.33
CA GLU A 799 20.54 -60.11 39.88
C GLU A 799 19.50 -59.02 39.64
N SER A 800 18.38 -59.07 40.36
CA SER A 800 17.37 -57.99 40.37
C SER A 800 17.96 -56.62 40.79
N ARG A 801 18.90 -56.59 41.75
CA ARG A 801 19.64 -55.37 42.15
C ARG A 801 20.60 -54.91 41.05
N LYS A 802 21.30 -55.83 40.38
CA LYS A 802 22.20 -55.51 39.25
C LYS A 802 21.41 -54.96 38.06
N GLU A 803 20.28 -55.56 37.70
CA GLU A 803 19.38 -55.06 36.66
C GLU A 803 18.80 -53.69 36.99
N THR A 804 18.24 -53.50 38.19
CA THR A 804 17.69 -52.19 38.60
C THR A 804 18.78 -51.10 38.67
N TRP A 805 20.01 -51.45 39.03
CA TRP A 805 21.16 -50.55 38.92
C TRP A 805 21.47 -50.18 37.46
N MET A 806 21.58 -51.16 36.55
CA MET A 806 21.78 -50.93 35.11
C MET A 806 20.67 -50.07 34.48
N PHE A 807 19.41 -50.32 34.84
CA PHE A 807 18.29 -49.47 34.39
C PHE A 807 18.37 -48.05 34.96
N THR A 808 18.83 -47.89 36.19
CA THR A 808 19.03 -46.57 36.82
C THR A 808 20.16 -45.80 36.13
N GLU A 809 21.31 -46.43 35.85
CA GLU A 809 22.40 -45.82 35.08
C GLU A 809 21.99 -45.47 33.65
N ARG A 810 21.20 -46.34 32.99
CA ARG A 810 20.64 -46.07 31.66
C ARG A 810 19.65 -44.89 31.66
N LEU A 811 18.84 -44.76 32.71
CA LEU A 811 17.95 -43.61 32.90
C LEU A 811 18.74 -42.33 33.24
N GLU A 812 19.85 -42.42 33.98
CA GLU A 812 20.71 -41.27 34.26
C GLU A 812 21.47 -40.79 33.03
N SER A 813 22.02 -41.70 32.22
CA SER A 813 22.71 -41.36 30.97
C SER A 813 21.73 -40.73 29.97
N LEU A 814 20.52 -41.27 29.82
CA LEU A 814 19.44 -40.62 29.06
C LEU A 814 19.06 -39.24 29.61
N LYS A 815 18.95 -39.07 30.93
CA LYS A 815 18.70 -37.75 31.56
C LYS A 815 19.85 -36.77 31.32
N LYS A 816 21.11 -37.23 31.27
CA LYS A 816 22.30 -36.43 30.96
C LYS A 816 22.31 -36.04 29.47
N GLN A 817 21.95 -36.96 28.58
CA GLN A 817 21.80 -36.73 27.13
C GLN A 817 20.68 -35.71 26.83
N PHE A 818 19.46 -35.90 27.32
CA PHE A 818 18.37 -34.94 27.08
C PHE A 818 18.67 -33.54 27.66
N LYS A 819 19.48 -33.45 28.72
CA LYS A 819 19.98 -32.16 29.22
C LYS A 819 20.98 -31.52 28.24
N SER A 820 21.97 -32.25 27.75
CA SER A 820 22.96 -31.71 26.80
C SER A 820 22.33 -31.37 25.46
N GLU A 821 21.41 -32.18 24.94
CA GLU A 821 20.61 -31.90 23.74
C GLU A 821 19.73 -30.65 23.89
N ARG A 822 19.06 -30.49 25.04
CA ARG A 822 18.28 -29.27 25.33
C ARG A 822 19.16 -28.03 25.46
N GLU A 823 20.39 -28.18 25.96
CA GLU A 823 21.36 -27.09 25.99
C GLU A 823 21.95 -26.75 24.61
N THR A 824 22.29 -27.74 23.77
CA THR A 824 22.79 -27.49 22.42
C THR A 824 21.70 -26.89 21.54
N ALA A 825 20.46 -27.37 21.62
CA ALA A 825 19.30 -26.76 20.95
C ALA A 825 19.06 -25.32 21.41
N ARG A 826 19.14 -25.04 22.73
CA ARG A 826 19.06 -23.67 23.26
C ARG A 826 20.20 -22.78 22.75
N ARG A 827 21.44 -23.30 22.71
CA ARG A 827 22.62 -22.57 22.18
C ARG A 827 22.49 -22.32 20.67
N ALA A 828 21.90 -23.24 19.90
CA ALA A 828 21.63 -23.07 18.47
C ALA A 828 20.58 -21.98 18.24
N ALA A 829 19.41 -22.08 18.88
CA ALA A 829 18.36 -21.06 18.81
C ALA A 829 18.84 -19.66 19.28
N GLN A 830 19.75 -19.60 20.26
CA GLN A 830 20.38 -18.34 20.67
C GLN A 830 21.33 -17.75 19.61
N LYS A 831 22.05 -18.58 18.84
CA LYS A 831 22.86 -18.14 17.70
C LYS A 831 21.97 -17.66 16.56
N GLU A 832 20.98 -18.45 16.16
CA GLU A 832 20.00 -18.09 15.12
C GLU A 832 19.31 -16.75 15.46
N LEU A 833 18.89 -16.56 16.71
CA LEU A 833 18.28 -15.31 17.17
C LEU A 833 19.27 -14.12 17.18
N ALA A 834 20.57 -14.35 17.39
CA ALA A 834 21.60 -13.33 17.27
C ALA A 834 21.92 -13.00 15.80
N GLU A 835 21.93 -14.00 14.91
CA GLU A 835 22.13 -13.85 13.48
C GLU A 835 20.94 -13.14 12.82
N LEU A 836 19.70 -13.47 13.22
CA LEU A 836 18.48 -12.77 12.79
C LEU A 836 18.44 -11.32 13.28
N LYS A 837 18.90 -11.03 14.51
CA LYS A 837 19.08 -9.66 14.99
C LYS A 837 20.10 -8.91 14.15
N LYS A 838 21.29 -9.48 13.91
CA LYS A 838 22.30 -8.88 13.04
C LYS A 838 21.77 -8.63 11.63
N ALA A 839 21.00 -9.56 11.07
CA ALA A 839 20.38 -9.40 9.75
C ALA A 839 19.33 -8.26 9.73
N LEU A 840 18.58 -8.08 10.81
CA LEU A 840 17.65 -6.95 11.00
C LEU A 840 18.39 -5.62 11.15
N ASP A 841 19.48 -5.57 11.92
CA ASP A 841 20.32 -4.39 12.09
C ASP A 841 20.99 -4.00 10.75
N GLU A 842 21.51 -4.98 10.02
CA GLU A 842 22.02 -4.77 8.65
C GLU A 842 20.92 -4.32 7.67
N ALA A 843 19.70 -4.87 7.75
CA ALA A 843 18.59 -4.48 6.88
C ALA A 843 18.05 -3.08 7.20
N THR A 844 17.99 -2.69 8.47
CA THR A 844 17.60 -1.34 8.88
C THR A 844 18.67 -0.32 8.49
N LEU A 845 19.96 -0.61 8.66
CA LEU A 845 21.05 0.22 8.13
C LEU A 845 20.90 0.42 6.60
N LYS A 846 20.80 -0.67 5.83
CA LYS A 846 20.58 -0.64 4.37
C LYS A 846 19.34 0.17 3.99
N SER A 847 18.26 0.09 4.78
CA SER A 847 17.04 0.89 4.60
C SER A 847 17.26 2.39 4.87
N THR A 848 18.04 2.75 5.89
CA THR A 848 18.40 4.17 6.15
C THR A 848 19.32 4.74 5.07
N ASP A 849 20.24 3.95 4.53
CA ASP A 849 21.14 4.37 3.45
C ASP A 849 20.39 4.52 2.11
N LEU A 850 19.51 3.57 1.77
CA LEU A 850 18.59 3.71 0.64
C LEU A 850 17.66 4.92 0.81
N SER A 851 17.19 5.20 2.03
CA SER A 851 16.40 6.40 2.33
C SER A 851 17.20 7.69 2.15
N ARG A 852 18.49 7.71 2.51
CA ARG A 852 19.40 8.85 2.28
C ARG A 852 19.60 9.08 0.78
N ALA A 853 19.98 8.03 0.05
CA ALA A 853 20.15 8.07 -1.41
C ALA A 853 18.85 8.50 -2.15
N ASN A 854 17.67 8.07 -1.67
CA ASN A 854 16.39 8.49 -2.25
C ASN A 854 16.11 9.99 -2.01
N ARG A 855 16.50 10.56 -0.86
CA ARG A 855 16.45 12.02 -0.62
C ARG A 855 17.40 12.77 -1.55
N GLU A 856 18.64 12.30 -1.69
CA GLU A 856 19.64 12.91 -2.60
C GLU A 856 19.19 12.88 -4.07
N LEU A 857 18.58 11.78 -4.52
CA LEU A 857 18.01 11.67 -5.87
C LEU A 857 16.81 12.60 -6.06
N ARG A 858 15.94 12.77 -5.05
CA ARG A 858 14.85 13.77 -5.08
C ARG A 858 15.40 15.20 -5.13
N GLN A 859 16.44 15.50 -4.37
CA GLN A 859 17.10 16.81 -4.42
C GLN A 859 17.69 17.08 -5.81
N LYS A 860 18.47 16.15 -6.37
CA LYS A 860 19.02 16.24 -7.74
C LYS A 860 17.91 16.38 -8.79
N THR A 861 16.77 15.72 -8.58
CA THR A 861 15.60 15.87 -9.46
C THR A 861 15.02 17.29 -9.37
N ALA A 862 14.84 17.84 -8.17
CA ALA A 862 14.34 19.20 -7.98
C ALA A 862 15.33 20.28 -8.50
N GLU A 863 16.63 20.03 -8.41
CA GLU A 863 17.68 20.88 -9.01
C GLU A 863 17.59 20.86 -10.55
N MET A 864 17.40 19.68 -11.15
CA MET A 864 17.18 19.53 -12.59
C MET A 864 15.84 20.14 -13.04
N GLU A 865 14.76 20.03 -12.27
CA GLU A 865 13.48 20.68 -12.53
C GLU A 865 13.59 22.21 -12.49
N LYS A 866 14.32 22.78 -11.51
CA LYS A 866 14.67 24.21 -11.47
C LYS A 866 15.49 24.62 -12.69
N LEU A 867 16.48 23.81 -13.11
CA LEU A 867 17.29 24.10 -14.28
C LEU A 867 16.45 24.08 -15.57
N VAL A 868 15.57 23.10 -15.74
CA VAL A 868 14.60 23.02 -16.85
C VAL A 868 13.64 24.22 -16.83
N ALA A 869 13.15 24.65 -15.67
CA ALA A 869 12.32 25.86 -15.55
C ALA A 869 13.09 27.12 -16.00
N SER A 870 14.36 27.26 -15.59
CA SER A 870 15.22 28.39 -16.02
C SER A 870 15.46 28.38 -17.54
N GLN A 871 15.64 27.21 -18.15
CA GLN A 871 15.80 27.09 -19.60
C GLN A 871 14.48 27.37 -20.34
N ARG A 872 13.33 26.93 -19.83
CA ARG A 872 12.01 27.31 -20.37
C ARG A 872 11.80 28.83 -20.32
N ALA A 873 12.21 29.49 -19.25
CA ALA A 873 12.16 30.96 -19.14
C ALA A 873 13.08 31.65 -20.16
N LYS A 874 14.34 31.18 -20.32
CA LYS A 874 15.27 31.66 -21.36
C LYS A 874 14.70 31.49 -22.77
N ILE A 875 14.15 30.32 -23.10
CA ILE A 875 13.51 30.04 -24.40
C ILE A 875 12.29 30.95 -24.62
N LYS A 876 11.49 31.23 -23.58
CA LYS A 876 10.36 32.17 -23.66
C LYS A 876 10.83 33.60 -23.94
N SER A 877 11.91 34.04 -23.30
CA SER A 877 12.55 35.35 -23.55
C SER A 877 13.09 35.45 -24.98
N GLN A 878 13.88 34.45 -25.42
CA GLN A 878 14.43 34.38 -26.77
C GLN A 878 13.33 34.35 -27.85
N ARG A 879 12.21 33.65 -27.63
CA ARG A 879 11.04 33.70 -28.52
C ARG A 879 10.42 35.10 -28.60
N GLY A 880 10.38 35.83 -27.47
CA GLY A 880 9.96 37.24 -27.44
C GLY A 880 10.88 38.14 -28.25
N GLN A 881 12.19 38.02 -28.06
CA GLN A 881 13.22 38.75 -28.81
C GLN A 881 13.14 38.45 -30.32
N ILE A 882 13.00 37.18 -30.71
CA ILE A 882 12.81 36.78 -32.11
C ILE A 882 11.53 37.40 -32.69
N LYS A 883 10.42 37.43 -31.95
CA LYS A 883 9.16 38.07 -32.38
C LYS A 883 9.36 39.57 -32.62
N GLN A 884 10.01 40.28 -31.69
CA GLN A 884 10.36 41.70 -31.85
C GLN A 884 11.31 41.95 -33.03
N HIS A 885 12.28 41.06 -33.28
CA HIS A 885 13.16 41.14 -34.46
C HIS A 885 12.41 40.89 -35.79
N LEU A 886 11.38 40.03 -35.80
CA LEU A 886 10.54 39.82 -36.98
C LEU A 886 9.59 41.00 -37.22
N GLU A 887 9.03 41.58 -36.16
CA GLU A 887 8.15 42.77 -36.23
C GLU A 887 8.91 44.02 -36.70
N SER A 888 10.09 44.29 -36.12
CA SER A 888 10.97 45.38 -36.56
C SER A 888 11.53 45.16 -37.98
N ARG A 889 11.81 43.91 -38.37
CA ARG A 889 12.15 43.58 -39.76
C ARG A 889 10.98 43.83 -40.71
N ALA A 890 9.74 43.52 -40.32
CA ALA A 890 8.56 43.81 -41.14
C ALA A 890 8.38 45.32 -41.34
N SER A 891 8.50 46.14 -40.28
CA SER A 891 8.48 47.61 -40.43
C SER A 891 9.65 48.13 -41.28
N SER A 892 10.84 47.51 -41.19
CA SER A 892 12.00 47.86 -42.03
C SER A 892 11.82 47.51 -43.51
N VAL A 893 11.04 46.47 -43.84
CA VAL A 893 10.64 46.16 -45.21
C VAL A 893 9.62 47.17 -45.72
N GLN A 894 8.65 47.55 -44.87
CA GLN A 894 7.65 48.57 -45.20
C GLN A 894 8.29 49.96 -45.43
N THR A 895 9.28 50.36 -44.63
CA THR A 895 10.03 51.60 -44.90
C THR A 895 10.87 51.49 -46.17
N HIS A 896 11.49 50.34 -46.47
CA HIS A 896 12.19 50.13 -47.76
C HIS A 896 11.26 50.22 -48.98
N GLN A 897 10.01 49.75 -48.89
CA GLN A 897 9.03 49.95 -49.96
C GLN A 897 8.72 51.44 -50.14
N ARG A 898 8.50 52.18 -49.05
CA ARG A 898 8.25 53.62 -49.10
C ARG A 898 9.45 54.44 -49.60
N THR A 899 10.68 54.01 -49.30
CA THR A 899 11.90 54.60 -49.89
C THR A 899 11.96 54.34 -51.40
N ARG A 900 11.58 53.16 -51.88
CA ARG A 900 11.52 52.86 -53.32
C ARG A 900 10.46 53.65 -54.08
N GLU A 901 9.34 53.95 -53.42
CA GLU A 901 8.31 54.86 -53.95
C GLU A 901 8.93 56.27 -54.14
N ILE A 902 9.61 56.79 -53.13
CA ILE A 902 10.34 58.08 -53.19
C ILE A 902 11.49 58.04 -54.24
N GLU A 903 12.21 56.94 -54.38
CA GLU A 903 13.23 56.76 -55.44
C GLU A 903 12.63 56.80 -56.85
N ALA A 904 11.39 56.33 -57.03
CA ALA A 904 10.68 56.41 -58.30
C ALA A 904 10.20 57.84 -58.59
N GLU A 905 9.65 58.54 -57.59
CA GLU A 905 9.29 59.96 -57.67
C GLU A 905 10.50 60.84 -57.98
N LEU A 906 11.66 60.55 -57.36
CA LEU A 906 12.93 61.25 -57.64
C LEU A 906 13.40 61.02 -59.08
N LYS A 907 13.34 59.80 -59.61
CA LYS A 907 13.66 59.53 -61.03
C LYS A 907 12.68 60.22 -61.99
N GLN A 908 11.42 60.34 -61.61
CA GLN A 908 10.44 61.11 -62.38
C GLN A 908 10.80 62.61 -62.38
N MET A 909 11.17 63.18 -61.22
CA MET A 909 11.71 64.54 -61.07
C MET A 909 12.99 64.77 -61.89
N GLU A 910 13.93 63.82 -61.89
CA GLU A 910 15.14 63.88 -62.72
C GLU A 910 14.78 63.91 -64.21
N SER A 911 13.85 63.05 -64.67
CA SER A 911 13.39 63.07 -66.06
C SER A 911 12.68 64.38 -66.46
N MET A 912 12.06 65.09 -65.50
CA MET A 912 11.47 66.41 -65.73
C MET A 912 12.54 67.50 -65.78
N LYS A 913 13.55 67.43 -64.91
CA LYS A 913 14.73 68.30 -64.92
C LYS A 913 15.51 68.17 -66.23
N GLU A 914 15.76 66.96 -66.72
CA GLU A 914 16.45 66.73 -68.00
C GLU A 914 15.67 67.32 -69.18
N LYS A 915 14.34 67.13 -69.23
CA LYS A 915 13.46 67.76 -70.24
C LYS A 915 13.55 69.28 -70.19
N TYR A 916 13.50 69.86 -68.99
CA TYR A 916 13.61 71.31 -68.79
C TYR A 916 14.98 71.85 -69.22
N GLN A 917 16.07 71.14 -68.89
CA GLN A 917 17.42 71.48 -69.32
C GLN A 917 17.57 71.39 -70.85
N LYS A 918 16.96 70.38 -71.49
CA LYS A 918 16.93 70.26 -72.95
C LYS A 918 16.21 71.44 -73.61
N THR A 919 15.02 71.81 -73.14
CA THR A 919 14.29 72.99 -73.68
C THR A 919 15.02 74.31 -73.43
N ASN A 920 15.74 74.45 -72.31
CA ASN A 920 16.53 75.65 -72.01
C ASN A 920 17.80 75.72 -72.90
N TYR A 921 18.41 74.57 -73.20
CA TYR A 921 19.51 74.48 -74.18
C TYR A 921 19.04 74.81 -75.61
N GLU A 922 17.85 74.33 -76.02
CA GLU A 922 17.23 74.66 -77.32
C GLU A 922 16.86 76.15 -77.42
N GLN A 923 16.36 76.76 -76.33
CA GLN A 923 16.15 78.21 -76.24
C GLN A 923 17.48 78.98 -76.32
N GLY A 924 18.54 78.49 -75.67
CA GLY A 924 19.89 79.04 -75.77
C GLY A 924 20.45 79.01 -77.20
N GLN A 925 20.20 77.92 -77.96
CA GLN A 925 20.59 77.84 -79.36
C GLN A 925 19.85 78.86 -80.26
N MET A 926 18.55 79.08 -80.06
CA MET A 926 17.82 80.15 -80.78
C MET A 926 18.38 81.54 -80.46
N ILE A 927 18.69 81.83 -79.20
CA ILE A 927 19.33 83.11 -78.82
C ILE A 927 20.70 83.25 -79.48
N GLN A 928 21.48 82.18 -79.57
CA GLN A 928 22.80 82.19 -80.22
C GLN A 928 22.71 82.38 -81.75
N GLN A 929 21.66 81.87 -82.40
CA GLN A 929 21.36 82.18 -83.81
C GLN A 929 21.00 83.66 -83.99
N PHE A 930 20.09 84.18 -83.16
CA PHE A 930 19.66 85.59 -83.21
C PHE A 930 20.84 86.58 -83.00
N LEU A 931 21.78 86.23 -82.12
CA LEU A 931 23.02 87.01 -81.93
C LEU A 931 23.95 86.99 -83.15
N SER A 932 23.96 85.91 -83.95
CA SER A 932 24.73 85.84 -85.19
C SER A 932 24.11 86.65 -86.34
N GLU A 933 22.77 86.72 -86.41
CA GLU A 933 22.06 87.55 -87.38
C GLU A 933 22.19 89.05 -87.08
N MET A 934 22.24 89.45 -85.81
CA MET A 934 22.59 90.84 -85.46
C MET A 934 24.01 91.22 -85.89
N ALA A 935 24.96 90.27 -85.88
CA ALA A 935 26.34 90.55 -86.24
C ALA A 935 26.52 90.85 -87.74
N SER A 936 25.79 90.17 -88.63
CA SER A 936 25.81 90.50 -90.07
C SER A 936 25.13 91.83 -90.36
N LEU A 937 23.97 92.12 -89.76
CA LEU A 937 23.30 93.43 -89.83
C LEU A 937 24.21 94.59 -89.38
N GLN A 938 25.01 94.37 -88.33
CA GLN A 938 25.96 95.37 -87.82
C GLN A 938 27.15 95.58 -88.78
N GLN A 939 27.49 94.59 -89.60
CA GLN A 939 28.54 94.69 -90.63
C GLN A 939 28.02 95.35 -91.92
N GLU A 940 26.77 95.06 -92.33
CA GLU A 940 26.07 95.75 -93.43
C GLU A 940 25.85 97.24 -93.14
N MET A 941 25.52 97.59 -91.89
CA MET A 941 25.41 99.01 -91.49
C MET A 941 26.73 99.77 -91.64
N GLN A 942 27.89 99.10 -91.55
CA GLN A 942 29.21 99.74 -91.75
C GLN A 942 29.62 99.86 -93.23
N SER A 943 29.13 98.99 -94.13
CA SER A 943 29.31 99.20 -95.57
C SER A 943 28.36 100.29 -96.09
N LEU A 944 27.13 100.36 -95.55
CA LEU A 944 26.14 101.39 -95.89
C LEU A 944 26.66 102.81 -95.62
N VAL A 945 27.34 103.05 -94.48
CA VAL A 945 27.93 104.36 -94.14
C VAL A 945 29.01 104.80 -95.14
N LYS A 946 29.80 103.87 -95.70
CA LYS A 946 30.80 104.19 -96.73
C LYS A 946 30.14 104.47 -98.09
N GLY A 947 29.18 103.63 -98.49
CA GLY A 947 28.36 103.87 -99.67
C GLY A 947 27.62 105.21 -99.61
N GLN A 948 27.21 105.67 -98.43
CA GLN A 948 26.54 106.95 -98.25
C GLN A 948 27.48 108.17 -98.43
N GLN A 949 28.79 108.03 -98.22
CA GLN A 949 29.77 109.08 -98.52
C GLN A 949 30.01 109.21 -100.03
N GLU A 950 30.07 108.09 -100.75
CA GLU A 950 30.18 108.07 -102.23
C GLU A 950 28.86 108.44 -102.91
N ALA A 951 27.71 108.11 -102.31
CA ALA A 951 26.41 108.62 -102.74
C ALA A 951 26.30 110.14 -102.60
N THR A 952 26.97 110.78 -101.62
CA THR A 952 26.96 112.26 -101.49
C THR A 952 27.88 112.99 -102.47
N SER A 953 28.87 112.35 -103.08
CA SER A 953 29.62 112.95 -104.21
C SER A 953 28.85 112.82 -105.52
N LEU A 954 28.24 111.66 -105.79
CA LEU A 954 27.36 111.46 -106.95
C LEU A 954 26.07 112.28 -106.86
N SER A 955 25.46 112.42 -105.68
CA SER A 955 24.26 113.26 -105.49
C SER A 955 24.55 114.72 -105.82
N ARG A 956 25.71 115.27 -105.42
CA ARG A 956 26.12 116.64 -105.81
C ARG A 956 26.33 116.80 -107.31
N GLN A 957 26.73 115.73 -108.00
CA GLN A 957 26.89 115.73 -109.46
C GLN A 957 25.53 115.65 -110.19
N HIS A 958 24.56 114.91 -109.64
CA HIS A 958 23.18 114.89 -110.13
C HIS A 958 22.35 116.11 -109.70
N GLU A 959 22.63 116.75 -108.57
CA GLU A 959 22.05 118.04 -108.19
C GLU A 959 22.46 119.15 -109.16
N ALA A 960 23.72 119.17 -109.62
CA ALA A 960 24.16 120.09 -110.68
C ALA A 960 23.44 119.85 -112.03
N GLN A 961 23.06 118.60 -112.32
CA GLN A 961 22.28 118.25 -113.52
C GLN A 961 20.78 118.57 -113.35
N LEU A 962 20.22 118.33 -112.17
CA LEU A 962 18.84 118.70 -111.83
C LEU A 962 18.65 120.21 -111.69
N GLU A 963 19.66 120.96 -111.25
CA GLU A 963 19.63 122.43 -111.27
C GLU A 963 19.66 122.98 -112.69
N SER A 964 20.46 122.41 -113.59
CA SER A 964 20.46 122.83 -115.00
C SER A 964 19.17 122.41 -115.73
N GLU A 965 18.58 121.25 -115.42
CA GLU A 965 17.24 120.88 -115.92
C GLU A 965 16.12 121.75 -115.32
N ARG A 966 16.22 122.15 -114.05
CA ARG A 966 15.27 123.10 -113.42
C ARG A 966 15.40 124.52 -113.99
N ARG A 967 16.62 124.99 -114.27
CA ARG A 967 16.87 126.25 -114.99
C ARG A 967 16.30 126.18 -116.41
N LEU A 968 16.48 125.06 -117.12
CA LEU A 968 15.89 124.86 -118.45
C LEU A 968 14.35 124.81 -118.40
N ARG A 969 13.75 124.21 -117.36
CA ARG A 969 12.29 124.28 -117.13
C ARG A 969 11.80 125.70 -116.86
N LEU A 970 12.54 126.50 -116.08
CA LEU A 970 12.25 127.92 -115.89
C LEU A 970 12.40 128.72 -117.20
N GLU A 971 13.48 128.53 -117.96
CA GLU A 971 13.64 129.18 -119.28
C GLU A 971 12.57 128.77 -120.30
N LEU A 972 12.05 127.55 -120.23
CA LEU A 972 10.93 127.08 -121.04
C LEU A 972 9.59 127.67 -120.55
N GLN A 973 9.41 127.85 -119.24
CA GLN A 973 8.23 128.48 -118.65
C GLN A 973 8.19 129.98 -118.95
N ASP A 974 9.31 130.68 -118.83
CA ASP A 974 9.50 132.07 -119.25
C ASP A 974 9.36 132.22 -120.77
N ARG A 975 9.81 131.24 -121.58
CA ARG A 975 9.52 131.21 -123.01
C ARG A 975 8.04 131.05 -123.31
N CYS A 976 7.30 130.22 -122.58
CA CYS A 976 5.85 130.10 -122.72
C CYS A 976 5.16 131.43 -122.37
N GLN A 977 5.51 132.07 -121.25
CA GLN A 977 4.98 133.39 -120.89
C GLN A 977 5.35 134.46 -121.93
N SER A 978 6.59 134.47 -122.43
CA SER A 978 7.02 135.37 -123.51
C SER A 978 6.30 135.12 -124.84
N LEU A 979 5.86 133.88 -125.11
CA LEU A 979 5.04 133.54 -126.27
C LEU A 979 3.58 133.93 -126.07
N GLU A 980 3.05 133.84 -124.84
CA GLU A 980 1.72 134.33 -124.47
C GLU A 980 1.63 135.86 -124.55
N GLU A 981 2.66 136.59 -124.10
CA GLU A 981 2.76 138.05 -124.27
C GLU A 981 2.92 138.45 -125.73
N LYS A 982 3.72 137.73 -126.52
CA LYS A 982 3.81 137.94 -127.98
C LYS A 982 2.46 137.65 -128.66
N ALA A 983 1.73 136.62 -128.23
CA ALA A 983 0.37 136.36 -128.71
C ALA A 983 -0.65 137.42 -128.27
N ARG A 984 -0.41 138.11 -127.14
CA ARG A 984 -1.22 139.24 -126.67
C ARG A 984 -0.97 140.50 -127.50
N LEU A 985 0.29 140.81 -127.81
CA LEU A 985 0.66 141.91 -128.70
C LEU A 985 0.28 141.65 -130.17
N LEU A 986 0.35 140.39 -130.65
CA LEU A 986 -0.14 140.02 -131.98
C LEU A 986 -1.67 140.14 -132.10
N ARG A 987 -2.44 140.01 -131.01
CA ARG A 987 -3.88 140.36 -131.00
C ARG A 987 -4.10 141.87 -131.18
N GLN A 988 -3.30 142.71 -130.53
CA GLN A 988 -3.40 144.18 -130.71
C GLN A 988 -2.93 144.63 -132.11
N ALA A 989 -1.92 143.95 -132.68
CA ALA A 989 -1.51 144.15 -134.07
C ALA A 989 -2.62 143.74 -135.06
N LYS A 990 -3.39 142.69 -134.75
CA LYS A 990 -4.59 142.27 -135.50
C LYS A 990 -5.70 143.33 -135.40
N GLU A 991 -6.03 143.80 -134.21
CA GLU A 991 -7.08 144.82 -133.98
C GLU A 991 -6.80 146.14 -134.73
N ALA A 992 -5.53 146.59 -134.76
CA ALA A 992 -5.13 147.78 -135.53
C ALA A 992 -5.05 147.54 -137.05
N ALA A 993 -4.70 146.32 -137.49
CA ALA A 993 -4.74 145.96 -138.91
C ALA A 993 -6.19 145.83 -139.43
N GLU A 994 -7.12 145.40 -138.59
CA GLU A 994 -8.55 145.32 -138.91
C GLU A 994 -9.16 146.71 -139.16
N GLN A 995 -8.66 147.78 -138.52
CA GLN A 995 -9.03 149.16 -138.88
C GLN A 995 -8.54 149.54 -140.28
N ARG A 996 -7.28 149.25 -140.64
CA ARG A 996 -6.76 149.48 -142.02
C ARG A 996 -7.48 148.66 -143.09
N LEU A 997 -7.93 147.45 -142.77
CA LEU A 997 -8.69 146.61 -143.69
C LEU A 997 -10.17 147.00 -143.81
N SER A 998 -10.75 147.68 -142.81
CA SER A 998 -12.12 148.19 -142.91
C SER A 998 -12.28 149.23 -144.04
N GLU A 999 -11.26 150.08 -144.27
CA GLU A 999 -11.26 151.07 -145.35
C GLU A 999 -10.79 150.50 -146.70
N ALA A 1000 -10.09 149.35 -146.72
CA ALA A 1000 -9.68 148.66 -147.95
C ALA A 1000 -10.70 147.61 -148.46
N SER A 1001 -11.59 147.10 -147.60
CA SER A 1001 -12.66 146.18 -148.03
C SER A 1001 -13.66 146.82 -149.00
N LEU A 1002 -13.66 148.15 -149.12
CA LEU A 1002 -14.41 148.91 -150.12
C LEU A 1002 -13.72 148.96 -151.51
N GLU A 1003 -12.48 148.47 -151.65
CA GLU A 1003 -11.87 148.07 -152.94
C GLU A 1003 -12.30 146.65 -153.39
N SER A 1004 -13.40 146.17 -152.83
CA SER A 1004 -14.51 145.59 -153.60
C SER A 1004 -14.44 145.90 -155.11
N GLN A 1005 -14.52 144.85 -155.93
CA GLN A 1005 -14.66 144.88 -157.41
C GLN A 1005 -13.38 145.11 -158.27
N GLN A 1006 -12.45 144.12 -158.34
CA GLN A 1006 -11.65 143.96 -159.57
C GLN A 1006 -11.12 142.55 -159.91
N ILE A 1007 -10.38 141.87 -159.02
CA ILE A 1007 -9.38 140.85 -159.44
C ILE A 1007 -9.84 139.37 -159.36
N SER A 1008 -10.95 139.06 -158.68
CA SER A 1008 -11.43 137.69 -158.42
C SER A 1008 -11.95 136.93 -159.67
N ALA A 1009 -11.04 136.47 -160.54
CA ALA A 1009 -11.41 135.78 -161.80
C ALA A 1009 -10.44 134.68 -162.30
N ASN A 1010 -9.12 134.84 -162.20
CA ASN A 1010 -8.21 134.27 -163.22
C ASN A 1010 -7.36 133.03 -162.86
N LEU A 1011 -7.59 132.33 -161.73
CA LEU A 1011 -6.86 131.08 -161.42
C LEU A 1011 -7.72 129.92 -160.87
N GLU A 1012 -9.05 130.00 -160.95
CA GLU A 1012 -9.93 128.87 -160.56
C GLU A 1012 -10.00 127.72 -161.60
N GLU A 1013 -9.43 127.89 -162.80
CA GLU A 1013 -9.51 126.90 -163.89
C GLU A 1013 -8.34 125.90 -163.94
N ALA A 1014 -7.18 126.19 -163.34
CA ALA A 1014 -5.96 125.40 -163.53
C ALA A 1014 -5.36 124.90 -162.20
N HIS A 1015 -5.37 123.62 -161.85
CA HIS A 1015 -5.75 122.40 -162.58
C HIS A 1015 -5.96 121.29 -161.52
N GLN A 1016 -7.02 120.48 -161.42
CA GLN A 1016 -8.06 120.02 -162.37
C GLN A 1016 -7.58 119.22 -163.60
N TRP A 1017 -6.26 119.04 -163.81
CA TRP A 1017 -5.72 118.36 -164.99
C TRP A 1017 -5.14 116.97 -164.73
N PHE A 1018 -4.13 116.81 -163.86
CA PHE A 1018 -3.49 115.50 -163.66
C PHE A 1018 -4.20 114.53 -162.71
N LYS A 1019 -5.51 114.74 -162.50
CA LYS A 1019 -6.46 113.63 -162.29
C LYS A 1019 -6.70 112.81 -163.59
N THR A 1020 -6.01 113.19 -164.68
CA THR A 1020 -6.08 112.59 -166.03
C THR A 1020 -4.79 111.84 -166.43
N LYS A 1021 -4.16 111.09 -165.52
CA LYS A 1021 -3.66 109.76 -165.87
C LYS A 1021 -3.63 108.83 -164.66
N PHE A 1022 -4.49 107.82 -164.65
CA PHE A 1022 -4.41 106.55 -165.39
C PHE A 1022 -3.63 105.51 -164.56
N ASP A 1023 -4.15 105.02 -163.41
CA ASP A 1023 -5.54 104.71 -163.07
C ASP A 1023 -6.28 103.91 -164.15
N SER A 1024 -6.79 102.75 -163.76
CA SER A 1024 -7.09 101.66 -164.67
C SER A 1024 -5.88 101.17 -165.48
N LEU A 1025 -5.80 99.88 -165.80
CA LEU A 1025 -6.84 98.87 -165.68
C LEU A 1025 -6.26 97.74 -164.78
N GLN A 1026 -7.02 97.16 -163.84
CA GLN A 1026 -7.68 95.84 -163.95
C GLN A 1026 -6.76 94.63 -164.24
N SER A 1027 -6.85 93.44 -163.63
CA SER A 1027 -8.00 92.57 -163.26
C SER A 1027 -8.60 91.74 -164.41
N GLU A 1028 -9.44 90.76 -164.05
CA GLU A 1028 -9.84 89.56 -164.85
C GLU A 1028 -8.66 88.57 -165.06
N GLN A 1029 -8.79 87.23 -164.99
CA GLN A 1029 -9.85 86.27 -165.35
C GLN A 1029 -9.96 86.00 -166.87
N VAL A 1030 -9.60 84.76 -167.27
CA VAL A 1030 -10.02 84.07 -168.51
C VAL A 1030 -9.71 84.75 -169.86
N ARG A 1031 -8.93 84.05 -170.71
CA ARG A 1031 -8.85 84.36 -172.14
C ARG A 1031 -10.18 84.01 -172.84
N GLY A 1032 -10.97 85.03 -173.18
CA GLY A 1032 -11.78 85.01 -174.40
C GLY A 1032 -13.30 84.82 -174.30
N ARG A 1033 -13.98 85.86 -173.77
CA ARG A 1033 -15.36 86.28 -174.10
C ARG A 1033 -16.54 85.43 -173.56
N PRO A 1034 -17.76 86.03 -173.44
CA PRO A 1034 -18.13 87.43 -173.72
C PRO A 1034 -18.58 88.27 -172.49
N ARG A 1035 -18.42 89.61 -172.60
CA ARG A 1035 -18.89 90.71 -171.70
C ARG A 1035 -18.11 90.97 -170.37
N SER A 1036 -17.06 91.86 -170.34
CA SER A 1036 -16.95 93.07 -169.44
C SER A 1036 -15.61 93.90 -169.17
N ARG A 1037 -14.34 93.53 -169.52
CA ARG A 1037 -13.08 94.39 -169.76
C ARG A 1037 -11.99 94.65 -168.63
N SER A 1038 -10.65 94.36 -168.83
CA SER A 1038 -9.46 95.15 -168.27
C SER A 1038 -7.92 94.67 -168.39
N ARG A 1039 -6.88 95.33 -167.74
CA ARG A 1039 -5.33 95.23 -167.89
C ARG A 1039 -4.30 96.23 -167.09
N GLU A 1040 -3.25 95.78 -166.32
CA GLU A 1040 -1.86 96.39 -165.94
C GLU A 1040 -1.34 96.86 -164.47
N GLU A 1041 -0.14 97.53 -164.30
CA GLU A 1041 0.86 97.59 -163.12
C GLU A 1041 1.75 98.94 -163.01
N PRO A 1042 2.91 99.27 -162.27
CA PRO A 1042 3.75 98.79 -161.07
C PRO A 1042 4.54 99.87 -160.12
N VAL A 1043 5.47 99.45 -159.18
CA VAL A 1043 6.57 100.15 -158.33
C VAL A 1043 6.20 101.15 -157.14
N SER A 1044 7.15 101.53 -156.23
CA SER A 1044 6.99 102.14 -154.85
C SER A 1044 8.04 103.29 -154.54
N SER A 1045 8.26 104.00 -153.38
CA SER A 1045 8.02 103.84 -151.91
C SER A 1045 8.38 105.11 -151.02
N ARG A 1046 8.15 105.05 -149.66
CA ARG A 1046 8.88 105.66 -148.47
C ARG A 1046 8.25 106.79 -147.57
N ASN A 1047 8.39 106.59 -146.23
CA ASN A 1047 8.23 107.48 -145.03
C ASN A 1047 6.83 108.04 -144.66
N SER A 1048 6.29 108.01 -143.42
CA SER A 1048 6.45 107.20 -142.16
C SER A 1048 5.62 107.85 -141.02
N SER A 1049 5.14 107.23 -139.92
CA SER A 1049 4.75 105.84 -139.55
C SER A 1049 4.30 105.81 -138.05
N GLU A 1050 3.26 105.06 -137.66
CA GLU A 1050 2.56 105.16 -136.34
C GLU A 1050 2.18 103.78 -135.70
N GLY A 1051 1.73 103.77 -134.42
CA GLY A 1051 0.47 103.13 -133.93
C GLY A 1051 0.20 101.59 -133.82
N SER A 1052 -0.05 101.14 -132.58
CA SER A 1052 -1.22 100.32 -132.10
C SER A 1052 -1.37 98.76 -132.20
N GLU A 1053 -2.15 98.25 -131.22
CA GLU A 1053 -3.00 97.02 -131.02
C GLU A 1053 -2.57 95.51 -131.18
N ARG A 1054 -3.05 94.73 -130.17
CA ARG A 1054 -3.70 93.37 -130.13
C ARG A 1054 -3.05 92.00 -130.52
N GLU A 1055 -3.29 91.06 -129.59
CA GLU A 1055 -3.82 89.66 -129.71
C GLU A 1055 -3.12 88.49 -130.47
N SER A 1056 -2.88 87.41 -129.70
CA SER A 1056 -3.37 86.02 -129.92
C SER A 1056 -2.68 84.94 -130.81
N VAL A 1057 -1.94 84.03 -130.14
CA VAL A 1057 -2.00 82.53 -130.21
C VAL A 1057 -1.60 81.78 -131.52
N HIS A 1058 -1.34 80.45 -131.38
CA HIS A 1058 -1.22 79.38 -132.40
C HIS A 1058 0.13 79.20 -133.16
N ALA A 1059 0.54 77.98 -133.60
CA ALA A 1059 0.12 76.60 -133.31
C ALA A 1059 1.09 75.51 -133.89
N ALA A 1060 0.77 74.23 -133.62
CA ALA A 1060 1.17 73.01 -134.35
C ALA A 1060 2.63 72.52 -134.15
N LYS A 1061 2.98 71.23 -134.33
CA LYS A 1061 2.39 70.08 -135.07
C LYS A 1061 2.63 68.75 -134.31
N ALA A 1062 2.06 67.57 -134.64
CA ALA A 1062 0.77 67.17 -135.25
C ALA A 1062 0.71 65.62 -135.36
N LYS A 1063 -0.50 65.03 -135.41
CA LYS A 1063 -0.83 63.59 -135.58
C LYS A 1063 -0.52 62.68 -134.37
N GLY A 1064 -1.32 61.65 -134.08
CA GLY A 1064 -2.59 61.25 -134.71
C GLY A 1064 -3.28 60.10 -133.95
N ASP A 1065 -4.60 60.22 -133.79
CA ASP A 1065 -5.49 59.41 -132.94
C ASP A 1065 -5.89 58.04 -133.58
N PRO A 1066 -6.38 57.02 -132.82
CA PRO A 1066 -7.70 57.13 -132.15
C PRO A 1066 -7.87 56.47 -130.75
N GLY A 1067 -8.39 57.26 -129.80
CA GLY A 1067 -9.48 56.93 -128.86
C GLY A 1067 -9.19 55.88 -127.78
N GLU A 1068 -8.87 56.23 -126.53
CA GLU A 1068 -9.73 56.83 -125.47
C GLU A 1068 -10.73 55.85 -124.79
N PRO A 1069 -11.08 56.06 -123.49
CA PRO A 1069 -10.45 56.91 -122.45
C PRO A 1069 -10.15 56.13 -121.13
N LEU A 1070 -9.26 56.50 -120.18
CA LEU A 1070 -8.13 57.44 -119.96
C LEU A 1070 -7.55 57.06 -118.56
N LEU A 1071 -6.27 57.11 -118.17
CA LEU A 1071 -4.94 57.11 -118.81
C LEU A 1071 -3.88 56.61 -117.76
N LEU A 1072 -2.58 56.62 -118.08
CA LEU A 1072 -1.42 56.19 -117.23
C LEU A 1072 -0.53 57.41 -116.85
N ARG A 1073 0.40 57.43 -115.87
CA ARG A 1073 1.54 56.56 -115.42
C ARG A 1073 2.75 56.54 -116.39
N HIS A 1074 3.96 56.96 -115.96
CA HIS A 1074 5.20 56.17 -115.68
C HIS A 1074 6.43 56.79 -116.41
N PRO A 1075 7.69 56.28 -116.33
CA PRO A 1075 8.47 55.55 -115.29
C PRO A 1075 9.82 56.29 -114.94
N ILE A 1076 10.87 55.79 -114.28
CA ILE A 1076 11.87 54.71 -114.61
C ILE A 1076 12.57 54.19 -113.30
N GLN A 1077 13.19 53.00 -113.39
CA GLN A 1077 13.79 52.16 -112.31
C GLN A 1077 15.32 51.93 -112.58
N PRO A 1078 16.08 50.89 -112.11
CA PRO A 1078 15.82 49.67 -111.29
C PRO A 1078 16.78 49.57 -110.05
N SER A 1079 17.01 48.48 -109.28
CA SER A 1079 16.53 47.07 -109.11
C SER A 1079 16.66 46.72 -107.59
N GLN A 1080 15.84 45.89 -106.92
CA GLN A 1080 15.64 44.42 -107.02
C GLN A 1080 16.92 43.56 -106.81
N ALA A 1081 16.91 42.39 -106.14
CA ALA A 1081 15.78 41.56 -105.65
C ALA A 1081 16.12 40.71 -104.38
N SER A 1082 15.15 39.92 -103.91
CA SER A 1082 15.16 39.03 -102.72
C SER A 1082 15.49 37.56 -103.04
N LEU A 1083 15.92 36.75 -102.04
CA LEU A 1083 15.49 35.34 -101.86
C LEU A 1083 15.99 34.69 -100.54
N GLN A 1084 15.42 33.52 -100.21
CA GLN A 1084 15.87 32.61 -99.14
C GLN A 1084 16.72 31.46 -99.72
N ARG A 1085 17.72 30.92 -98.97
CA ARG A 1085 17.98 29.48 -98.70
C ARG A 1085 19.39 29.18 -98.13
N TRP A 1086 19.46 28.08 -97.37
CA TRP A 1086 20.55 27.09 -97.24
C TRP A 1086 21.97 27.46 -96.74
N GLU A 1087 22.29 26.86 -95.59
CA GLU A 1087 23.41 25.91 -95.35
C GLU A 1087 24.90 26.25 -95.58
N THR A 1088 25.64 26.09 -94.47
CA THR A 1088 26.92 25.36 -94.29
C THR A 1088 28.30 26.04 -94.48
N LYS A 1089 29.12 25.79 -93.44
CA LYS A 1089 30.55 25.38 -93.42
C LYS A 1089 31.68 26.38 -93.71
N GLN A 1090 32.62 26.36 -92.74
CA GLN A 1090 34.09 26.47 -92.88
C GLN A 1090 34.66 27.84 -93.34
N GLU A 1091 35.86 28.27 -92.95
CA GLU A 1091 36.82 27.79 -91.93
C GLU A 1091 37.77 28.94 -91.51
N LEU A 1092 38.49 28.80 -90.37
CA LEU A 1092 39.87 29.26 -90.07
C LEU A 1092 40.28 30.73 -90.43
N LYS A 1093 41.06 31.49 -89.63
CA LYS A 1093 42.20 31.09 -88.78
C LYS A 1093 42.73 32.26 -87.90
N LEU A 1094 43.05 31.94 -86.63
CA LEU A 1094 44.27 32.32 -85.87
C LEU A 1094 44.64 33.77 -85.44
N LEU A 1095 45.27 33.79 -84.23
CA LEU A 1095 46.18 34.80 -83.62
C LEU A 1095 45.55 36.14 -83.17
N CYS A 1096 45.93 36.77 -82.04
CA CYS A 1096 46.98 36.54 -81.03
C CYS A 1096 46.51 37.15 -79.67
N ARG A 1097 47.07 36.94 -78.46
CA ARG A 1097 47.82 35.86 -77.74
C ARG A 1097 48.30 36.48 -76.40
N LYS A 1098 48.43 35.68 -75.32
CA LYS A 1098 49.07 35.96 -73.99
C LYS A 1098 48.18 36.50 -72.85
N TYR A 1099 48.35 36.11 -71.56
CA TYR A 1099 49.11 35.00 -70.91
C TYR A 1099 48.58 34.72 -69.47
N GLN A 1100 48.65 33.45 -69.01
CA GLN A 1100 49.05 32.91 -67.66
C GLN A 1100 48.62 33.59 -66.32
N THR A 1101 48.43 32.93 -65.16
CA THR A 1101 48.44 31.52 -64.65
C THR A 1101 47.19 31.29 -63.74
N GLN A 1102 46.67 30.10 -63.36
CA GLN A 1102 47.24 28.96 -62.60
C GLN A 1102 47.86 29.35 -61.23
N THR A 1103 47.75 28.58 -60.12
CA THR A 1103 47.41 27.15 -59.94
C THR A 1103 46.73 26.82 -58.59
N GLN A 1104 45.83 25.82 -58.60
CA GLN A 1104 45.66 24.68 -57.66
C GLN A 1104 45.88 24.76 -56.13
N GLY A 1105 45.12 23.89 -55.43
CA GLY A 1105 45.73 22.87 -54.56
C GLY A 1105 45.48 22.98 -53.06
N LYS A 1106 44.78 21.99 -52.47
CA LYS A 1106 44.68 21.83 -51.01
C LYS A 1106 45.84 21.01 -50.45
N LYS A 1107 46.36 21.42 -49.30
CA LYS A 1107 46.57 20.54 -48.13
C LYS A 1107 45.93 21.21 -46.92
#